data_AF-A0A7Y4WHA4-F1
#
_entry.id   AF-A0A7Y4WHA4-F1
#
_cell.length_a   1.000
_cell.length_b   1.000
_cell.length_c   1.000
_cell.angle_alpha   90.00
_cell.angle_beta   90.00
_cell.angle_gamma   90.00
#
_symmetry.space_group_name_H-M   'P 1'
#
loop_
_entity.id
_entity.type
_entity.pdbx_description
1 polymer ?
#
loop_
_entity_poly.entity_id
_entity_poly.type
_entity_poly.pdbx_seq_one_letter_code
_entity_poly.pdbx_strand_id
1 'polypeptide(L)'
;MRALTVTLLLLLGACEGERGPAGPAGPDDDPDPPAPTPTAYAFGADVPELEAHIEAVSGASGPGGEFLPGDTLAFEFSLRKANGDAWTLGEIDEGAALVSGPSFNYQRVLPAAAVLARATQVGAGLFRFQFESAIPATFQPPYHDSPSFNASAGELAGRNLLDGTYTLGISFAWQFTVDGRPFQRVGEATHDFRLGTGAGVLSARAVTSAEHCDRCHGELRAHDGRYRTLALCLLCHTSGAEDANDPAVAGGTPAVTIDTRVLFHKLHSGRFLPSVNGISTNANGSRNYAAPPVPLRYARPGGVVRDFSHVGFPAMPNRIQPMPRDIGFSTLTPAQQAQEDRQRSAPAECALCHGDPDGAGPIAAPAQASLINVPSRRACGACHDDVLFSRQYRANNQTMPPQLNDTGCIQCHDARFPGPLSPIDAHIHPLDQSDFDPGLNVSFVSLSEAGANDADGTIDPGEEVTLEFALQNDAGAAVAPGTLDELHVVLAGPNTNFQVLYDAAVPRALVTGVPPFQLTLPERVQLEHVGDSSGALDVFQSTRFPHRLATGVATEVLVRTGTTGGATRLRRPAAARANFIDVVLVADFARGDTLVIDDGVPGAEEYLRVQLVDGRRLWFSAPNQPDAPAGLRFPHLNGASVLEVQTSPRSAPAQYSLDAASGTITELTEFGASAAVLVSYTTDFVVPSVYPEAANGSPDLGDLQGKWSARALVSGTYVASLGVAKDFDYRFGNATTRYRASSPAATRSFLVGDAFEPEPYTRIPDGASCEACHQELAYHGGTYRGFETCILCHGASGTEDLPRYVAANAPETRGLSVEFRNLLHRIHRGVQLSDESYQVAIPGPAPYPDNFRLAEYHGFSSLPSFPDRTLDCARCHGAGNLAALLPDERAHPSAEFLPLQIWRPVCTGCHDDEPARAHVDSNTAPDGAEACAICHAPGEFADVLSSHAARAEPR
;
A
#
# COMPACT_ATOMS: atom_id res chain seq x y z
N MET A 1 33.47 74.70 -1.36
CA MET A 1 34.19 75.65 -0.47
C MET A 1 34.97 74.79 0.54
N ARG A 2 36.28 74.63 0.31
CA ARG A 2 37.39 75.02 1.22
C ARG A 2 37.21 74.48 2.66
N ALA A 3 37.81 73.35 3.02
CA ALA A 3 39.23 73.15 3.40
C ALA A 3 39.63 73.93 4.66
N LEU A 4 40.10 73.24 5.72
CA LEU A 4 41.41 73.50 6.31
C LEU A 4 41.83 72.41 7.33
N THR A 5 42.96 71.79 7.01
CA THR A 5 43.91 71.04 7.87
C THR A 5 44.95 72.03 8.41
N VAL A 6 45.57 71.77 9.59
CA VAL A 6 46.99 72.05 10.03
C VAL A 6 47.08 71.56 11.49
N THR A 7 47.79 70.49 11.89
CA THR A 7 49.25 70.18 12.01
C THR A 7 49.96 70.82 13.22
N LEU A 8 50.66 69.99 14.02
CA LEU A 8 52.10 70.05 14.42
C LEU A 8 52.30 69.45 15.84
N LEU A 9 52.85 68.23 16.00
CA LEU A 9 54.27 67.80 16.11
C LEU A 9 55.01 68.21 17.41
N LEU A 10 55.49 67.22 18.17
CA LEU A 10 56.66 67.33 19.06
C LEU A 10 57.36 65.97 19.20
N LEU A 11 58.64 65.96 18.77
CA LEU A 11 59.73 64.98 18.96
C LEU A 11 60.23 65.05 20.43
N LEU A 12 61.06 64.19 21.05
CA LEU A 12 61.93 63.05 20.72
C LEU A 12 62.41 62.47 22.08
N GLY A 13 62.82 61.21 22.14
CA GLY A 13 63.57 60.67 23.28
C GLY A 13 63.83 59.17 23.17
N ALA A 14 64.79 58.78 22.33
CA ALA A 14 65.27 57.41 22.22
C ALA A 14 66.25 57.08 23.37
N CYS A 15 66.11 55.89 23.94
CA CYS A 15 67.18 55.15 24.61
C CYS A 15 67.05 53.67 24.19
N GLU A 16 68.01 53.19 23.40
CA GLU A 16 68.23 51.76 23.14
C GLU A 16 68.77 51.08 24.40
N GLY A 17 68.23 49.91 24.72
CA GLY A 17 68.72 49.04 25.78
C GLY A 17 68.49 47.58 25.38
N GLU A 18 69.57 46.87 25.07
CA GLU A 18 69.56 45.43 24.77
C GLU A 18 69.34 44.59 26.04
N ARG A 19 68.50 43.54 25.90
CA ARG A 19 68.42 42.29 26.68
C ARG A 19 68.08 42.39 28.18
N GLY A 20 66.78 42.31 28.48
CA GLY A 20 66.27 41.78 29.75
C GLY A 20 65.84 40.30 29.59
N PRO A 21 65.89 39.47 30.66
CA PRO A 21 65.45 38.08 30.61
C PRO A 21 63.93 37.98 30.36
N ALA A 22 63.52 36.91 29.67
CA ALA A 22 62.11 36.61 29.40
C ALA A 22 61.32 36.60 30.72
N GLY A 23 60.19 37.32 30.75
CA GLY A 23 59.23 37.23 31.83
C GLY A 23 58.65 35.81 31.93
N PRO A 24 58.13 35.41 33.10
CA PRO A 24 57.46 34.12 33.25
C PRO A 24 56.30 34.03 32.24
N ALA A 25 56.06 32.80 31.73
CA ALA A 25 54.92 32.52 30.87
C ALA A 25 53.64 33.04 31.54
N GLY A 26 52.83 33.79 30.77
CA GLY A 26 51.48 34.11 31.19
C GLY A 26 50.69 32.82 31.46
N PRO A 27 49.65 32.86 32.32
CA PRO A 27 48.78 31.71 32.50
C PRO A 27 48.23 31.30 31.14
N ASP A 28 48.14 29.98 30.91
CA ASP A 28 47.59 29.40 29.68
C ASP A 28 46.31 30.16 29.30
N ASP A 29 46.31 30.77 28.11
CA ASP A 29 45.13 31.37 27.54
C ASP A 29 44.02 30.31 27.57
N ASP A 30 42.87 30.66 28.15
CA ASP A 30 41.64 29.87 28.03
C ASP A 30 41.49 29.53 26.53
N PRO A 31 41.30 28.25 26.15
CA PRO A 31 41.11 27.92 24.76
C PRO A 31 39.95 28.77 24.22
N ASP A 32 40.19 29.43 23.07
CA ASP A 32 39.17 30.22 22.38
C ASP A 32 37.86 29.43 22.35
N PRO A 33 36.70 30.07 22.63
CA PRO A 33 35.43 29.37 22.58
C PRO A 33 35.28 28.70 21.21
N PRO A 34 34.82 27.43 21.15
CA PRO A 34 34.68 26.71 19.90
C PRO A 34 33.85 27.55 18.92
N ALA A 35 34.29 27.60 17.67
CA ALA A 35 33.60 28.36 16.64
C ALA A 35 32.12 27.93 16.55
N PRO A 36 31.18 28.87 16.38
CA PRO A 36 29.76 28.54 16.31
C PRO A 36 29.49 27.59 15.14
N THR A 37 28.55 26.69 15.34
CA THR A 37 28.13 25.72 14.31
C THR A 37 27.62 26.46 13.07
N PRO A 38 28.10 26.13 11.85
CA PRO A 38 27.62 26.75 10.63
C PRO A 38 26.10 26.58 10.49
N THR A 39 25.39 27.61 10.01
CA THR A 39 23.93 27.53 9.75
C THR A 39 23.58 27.55 8.27
N ALA A 40 24.59 27.53 7.41
CA ALA A 40 24.44 27.47 5.97
C ALA A 40 25.26 26.31 5.43
N TYR A 41 24.56 25.35 4.84
CA TYR A 41 25.10 24.13 4.28
C TYR A 41 24.83 24.12 2.78
N ALA A 42 25.77 23.53 2.03
CA ALA A 42 25.51 23.15 0.66
C ALA A 42 24.68 21.86 0.65
N PHE A 43 23.93 21.64 -0.43
CA PHE A 43 23.26 20.37 -0.67
C PHE A 43 24.23 19.18 -0.54
N GLY A 44 23.84 18.18 0.27
CA GLY A 44 24.63 16.97 0.53
C GLY A 44 25.72 17.09 1.61
N ALA A 45 25.85 18.24 2.30
CA ALA A 45 26.77 18.37 3.43
C ALA A 45 26.23 17.73 4.71
N ASP A 46 27.11 17.14 5.54
CA ASP A 46 26.74 16.58 6.84
C ASP A 46 26.30 17.68 7.81
N VAL A 47 25.05 17.57 8.29
CA VAL A 47 24.46 18.50 9.26
C VAL A 47 24.44 17.83 10.64
N PRO A 48 24.97 18.47 11.69
CA PRO A 48 25.00 17.88 13.03
C PRO A 48 23.59 17.73 13.61
N GLU A 49 23.36 16.60 14.30
CA GLU A 49 22.14 16.35 15.07
C GLU A 49 22.12 17.12 16.40
N LEU A 50 20.92 17.34 16.93
CA LEU A 50 20.69 17.98 18.24
C LEU A 50 20.09 16.96 19.21
N GLU A 51 20.87 16.57 20.21
CA GLU A 51 20.46 15.66 21.29
C GLU A 51 20.25 16.45 22.59
N ALA A 52 19.16 16.19 23.29
CA ALA A 52 18.86 16.79 24.58
C ALA A 52 18.66 15.71 25.65
N HIS A 53 19.15 15.96 26.87
CA HIS A 53 18.97 15.05 28.01
C HIS A 53 18.59 15.85 29.25
N ILE A 54 17.67 15.33 30.07
CA ILE A 54 17.43 15.83 31.43
C ILE A 54 18.34 15.05 32.38
N GLU A 55 19.29 15.74 33.00
CA GLU A 55 20.32 15.16 33.85
C GLU A 55 19.85 15.06 35.31
N ALA A 56 19.12 16.06 35.78
CA ALA A 56 18.59 16.10 37.13
C ALA A 56 17.37 17.00 37.25
N VAL A 57 16.47 16.68 38.17
CA VAL A 57 15.33 17.51 38.57
C VAL A 57 15.42 17.80 40.07
N SER A 58 15.13 19.04 40.47
CA SER A 58 15.29 19.52 41.85
C SER A 58 14.23 20.57 42.23
N GLY A 59 14.13 20.88 43.53
CA GLY A 59 13.17 21.84 44.09
C GLY A 59 12.01 21.22 44.88
N ALA A 60 11.96 19.88 44.98
CA ALA A 60 10.99 19.16 45.80
C ALA A 60 11.20 19.38 47.30
N SER A 61 10.13 19.68 48.04
CA SER A 61 10.15 19.85 49.50
C SER A 61 9.50 18.69 50.28
N GLY A 62 8.90 17.72 49.58
CA GLY A 62 8.26 16.56 50.17
C GLY A 62 9.22 15.63 50.92
N PRO A 63 8.75 14.94 51.98
CA PRO A 63 9.60 14.14 52.86
C PRO A 63 10.22 12.92 52.18
N GLY A 64 9.62 12.42 51.09
CA GLY A 64 10.18 11.35 50.26
C GLY A 64 10.83 11.87 48.98
N GLY A 65 10.97 13.18 48.79
CA GLY A 65 11.48 13.80 47.56
C GLY A 65 10.39 14.07 46.51
N GLU A 66 9.12 14.11 46.93
CA GLU A 66 7.99 14.51 46.08
C GLU A 66 7.87 16.04 46.00
N PHE A 67 7.44 16.56 44.86
CA PHE A 67 7.05 17.95 44.72
C PHE A 67 5.70 18.21 45.39
N LEU A 68 5.54 19.38 45.99
CA LEU A 68 4.29 19.86 46.59
C LEU A 68 3.84 21.17 45.92
N PRO A 69 2.54 21.49 45.93
CA PRO A 69 2.09 22.83 45.57
C PRO A 69 2.85 23.91 46.35
N GLY A 70 3.40 24.89 45.65
CA GLY A 70 4.29 25.93 46.18
C GLY A 70 5.78 25.68 45.93
N ASP A 71 6.19 24.46 45.61
CA ASP A 71 7.57 24.16 45.22
C ASP A 71 7.90 24.79 43.86
N THR A 72 9.15 25.21 43.67
CA THR A 72 9.62 25.71 42.37
C THR A 72 10.48 24.66 41.69
N LEU A 73 10.00 24.14 40.55
CA LEU A 73 10.72 23.11 39.80
C LEU A 73 11.94 23.70 39.09
N ALA A 74 13.08 23.05 39.27
CA ALA A 74 14.32 23.33 38.58
C ALA A 74 14.89 22.04 37.99
N PHE A 75 15.64 22.14 36.89
CA PHE A 75 16.27 21.00 36.25
C PHE A 75 17.61 21.37 35.61
N GLU A 76 18.47 20.37 35.50
CA GLU A 76 19.70 20.41 34.72
C GLU A 76 19.52 19.58 33.46
N PHE A 77 20.03 20.08 32.34
CA PHE A 77 19.91 19.44 31.04
C PHE A 77 21.19 19.60 30.24
N SER A 78 21.50 18.60 29.41
CA SER A 78 22.60 18.70 28.44
C SER A 78 22.09 18.80 27.01
N LEU A 79 22.84 19.54 26.17
CA LEU A 79 22.65 19.64 24.74
C LEU A 79 23.93 19.20 24.03
N ARG A 80 23.83 18.14 23.21
CA ARG A 80 24.99 17.50 22.56
C ARG A 80 24.75 17.30 21.06
N LYS A 81 25.83 17.31 20.30
CA LYS A 81 25.88 16.84 18.92
C LYS A 81 26.10 15.32 18.93
N ALA A 82 25.70 14.62 17.88
CA ALA A 82 25.87 13.16 17.78
C ALA A 82 27.33 12.69 17.90
N ASN A 83 28.31 13.55 17.57
CA ASN A 83 29.73 13.27 17.76
C ASN A 83 30.22 13.46 19.22
N GLY A 84 29.33 13.84 20.14
CA GLY A 84 29.61 14.08 21.55
C GLY A 84 29.96 15.52 21.91
N ASP A 85 30.13 16.41 20.92
CA ASP A 85 30.45 17.83 21.16
C ASP A 85 29.27 18.58 21.80
N ALA A 86 29.58 19.62 22.57
CA ALA A 86 28.57 20.45 23.23
C ALA A 86 27.90 21.42 22.25
N TRP A 87 26.59 21.62 22.41
CA TRP A 87 25.90 22.82 21.92
C TRP A 87 25.98 23.94 22.95
N THR A 88 25.95 25.19 22.48
CA THR A 88 25.78 26.38 23.34
C THR A 88 24.36 26.93 23.23
N LEU A 89 23.86 27.61 24.28
CA LEU A 89 22.52 28.23 24.23
C LEU A 89 22.39 29.31 23.15
N GLY A 90 23.49 29.95 22.76
CA GLY A 90 23.49 30.98 21.72
C GLY A 90 23.32 30.45 20.31
N GLU A 91 23.50 29.14 20.10
CA GLU A 91 23.28 28.47 18.81
C GLU A 91 21.85 27.98 18.64
N ILE A 92 21.07 27.88 19.72
CA ILE A 92 19.72 27.32 19.69
C ILE A 92 18.70 28.43 19.45
N ASP A 93 17.80 28.23 18.50
CA ASP A 93 16.79 29.22 18.12
C ASP A 93 15.56 29.19 19.04
N GLU A 94 15.16 27.99 19.46
CA GLU A 94 14.00 27.79 20.34
C GLU A 94 14.28 26.77 21.43
N GLY A 95 13.75 27.02 22.63
CA GLY A 95 13.80 26.07 23.74
C GLY A 95 12.57 26.22 24.62
N ALA A 96 11.86 25.12 24.82
CA ALA A 96 10.62 25.08 25.60
C ALA A 96 10.69 24.01 26.69
N ALA A 97 10.08 24.30 27.85
CA ALA A 97 9.84 23.34 28.91
C ALA A 97 8.34 23.30 29.27
N LEU A 98 7.82 22.09 29.47
CA LEU A 98 6.41 21.78 29.70
C LEU A 98 6.29 20.88 30.92
N VAL A 99 5.26 21.10 31.75
CA VAL A 99 4.93 20.22 32.87
C VAL A 99 3.45 19.92 32.89
N SER A 100 3.14 18.64 32.73
CA SER A 100 1.77 18.14 32.68
C SER A 100 1.66 16.80 33.41
N GLY A 101 0.46 16.48 33.88
CA GLY A 101 0.14 15.24 34.58
C GLY A 101 -1.22 15.34 35.27
N PRO A 102 -1.60 14.33 36.09
CA PRO A 102 -0.87 13.09 36.32
C PRO A 102 -0.87 12.16 35.10
N SER A 103 0.08 11.24 35.01
CA SER A 103 0.31 10.37 33.83
C SER A 103 -0.91 9.53 33.42
N PHE A 104 -1.83 9.19 34.33
CA PHE A 104 -3.06 8.46 33.98
C PHE A 104 -4.09 9.34 33.24
N ASN A 105 -4.02 10.66 33.36
CA ASN A 105 -4.92 11.62 32.72
C ASN A 105 -4.23 13.00 32.63
N TYR A 106 -3.31 13.16 31.68
CA TYR A 106 -2.53 14.40 31.54
C TYR A 106 -3.42 15.65 31.51
N GLN A 107 -3.05 16.62 32.35
CA GLN A 107 -3.55 17.98 32.44
C GLN A 107 -2.36 18.94 32.48
N ARG A 108 -2.58 20.19 32.09
CA ARG A 108 -1.54 21.22 32.22
C ARG A 108 -1.36 21.63 33.68
N VAL A 109 -0.11 21.78 34.12
CA VAL A 109 0.23 22.18 35.49
C VAL A 109 0.98 23.50 35.54
N LEU A 110 2.06 23.63 34.77
CA LEU A 110 2.80 24.89 34.65
C LEU A 110 2.58 25.49 33.26
N PRO A 111 2.63 26.83 33.13
CA PRO A 111 2.71 27.46 31.82
C PRO A 111 3.96 26.98 31.08
N ALA A 112 3.88 26.89 29.75
CA ALA A 112 5.04 26.62 28.93
C ALA A 112 6.10 27.70 29.16
N ALA A 113 7.35 27.30 29.36
CA ALA A 113 8.44 28.22 29.66
C ALA A 113 9.45 28.27 28.51
N ALA A 114 9.85 29.50 28.12
CA ALA A 114 10.95 29.73 27.20
C ALA A 114 12.29 29.52 27.92
N VAL A 115 12.93 28.38 27.67
CA VAL A 115 14.11 27.93 28.41
C VAL A 115 15.32 28.81 28.13
N LEU A 116 15.55 29.16 26.85
CA LEU A 116 16.73 29.89 26.41
C LEU A 116 16.90 31.26 27.08
N ALA A 117 15.79 31.91 27.41
CA ALA A 117 15.81 33.25 28.02
C ALA A 117 16.35 33.26 29.45
N ARG A 118 16.41 32.11 30.13
CA ARG A 118 16.67 32.03 31.58
C ARG A 118 17.59 30.88 32.00
N ALA A 119 17.89 29.95 31.11
CA ALA A 119 18.86 28.89 31.38
C ALA A 119 20.27 29.48 31.57
N THR A 120 21.02 28.89 32.48
CA THR A 120 22.40 29.29 32.79
C THR A 120 23.34 28.12 32.52
N GLN A 121 24.46 28.38 31.87
CA GLN A 121 25.47 27.35 31.63
C GLN A 121 26.22 27.04 32.92
N VAL A 122 26.32 25.75 33.24
CA VAL A 122 27.02 25.23 34.43
C VAL A 122 28.17 24.28 34.08
N GLY A 123 28.27 23.88 32.81
CA GLY A 123 29.38 23.13 32.23
C GLY A 123 29.33 23.15 30.70
N ALA A 124 30.33 22.59 30.02
CA ALA A 124 30.30 22.46 28.57
C ALA A 124 29.08 21.63 28.13
N GLY A 125 28.16 22.25 27.39
CA GLY A 125 26.91 21.62 26.97
C GLY A 125 25.94 21.29 28.10
N LEU A 126 26.19 21.74 29.33
CA LEU A 126 25.36 21.47 30.51
C LEU A 126 24.78 22.78 31.07
N PHE A 127 23.47 22.79 31.27
CA PHE A 127 22.71 23.99 31.61
C PHE A 127 21.77 23.71 32.77
N ARG A 128 21.45 24.75 33.54
CA ARG A 128 20.45 24.73 34.60
C ARG A 128 19.33 25.72 34.29
N PHE A 129 18.10 25.29 34.50
CA PHE A 129 16.90 26.11 34.36
C PHE A 129 16.00 25.98 35.61
N GLN A 130 15.27 27.03 35.93
CA GLN A 130 14.27 27.04 37.00
C GLN A 130 13.01 27.77 36.52
N PHE A 131 11.83 27.16 36.72
CA PHE A 131 10.55 27.80 36.40
C PHE A 131 10.35 29.09 37.22
N GLU A 132 9.66 30.08 36.66
CA GLU A 132 9.34 31.31 37.41
C GLU A 132 8.24 31.07 38.44
N SER A 133 7.23 30.35 37.98
CA SER A 133 6.06 30.02 38.78
C SER A 133 6.34 28.77 39.60
N ALA A 134 6.01 28.84 40.88
CA ALA A 134 5.86 27.66 41.70
C ALA A 134 4.72 26.78 41.16
N ILE A 135 4.77 25.49 41.47
CA ILE A 135 3.72 24.51 41.18
C ILE A 135 2.42 25.02 41.82
N PRO A 136 1.33 25.24 41.05
CA PRO A 136 0.08 25.76 41.59
C PRO A 136 -0.63 24.71 42.46
N ALA A 137 -1.63 25.15 43.24
CA ALA A 137 -2.49 24.23 43.99
C ALA A 137 -3.52 23.51 43.09
N THR A 138 -3.78 24.04 41.90
CA THR A 138 -4.82 23.54 40.98
C THR A 138 -4.30 23.39 39.56
N PHE A 139 -4.94 22.53 38.77
CA PHE A 139 -4.64 22.38 37.34
C PHE A 139 -4.91 23.66 36.55
N GLN A 140 -4.08 23.89 35.54
CA GLN A 140 -4.24 24.99 34.58
C GLN A 140 -5.32 24.65 33.55
N PRO A 141 -5.94 25.65 32.92
CA PRO A 141 -6.76 25.45 31.73
C PRO A 141 -5.99 24.70 30.63
N PRO A 142 -6.63 23.81 29.87
CA PRO A 142 -6.02 23.19 28.70
C PRO A 142 -5.71 24.23 27.60
N TYR A 143 -5.05 23.80 26.52
CA TYR A 143 -4.84 24.70 25.37
C TYR A 143 -6.15 24.94 24.63
N HIS A 144 -6.35 26.20 24.23
CA HIS A 144 -7.55 26.69 23.51
C HIS A 144 -8.87 26.35 24.21
N ASP A 145 -8.84 26.39 25.54
CA ASP A 145 -9.95 26.01 26.43
C ASP A 145 -11.26 26.77 26.12
N SER A 146 -12.33 26.01 25.90
CA SER A 146 -13.68 26.53 25.73
C SER A 146 -14.68 25.72 26.57
N PRO A 147 -15.92 26.22 26.78
CA PRO A 147 -16.94 25.47 27.52
C PRO A 147 -17.40 24.15 26.87
N SER A 148 -16.88 23.80 25.68
CA SER A 148 -17.23 22.60 24.92
C SER A 148 -16.80 21.32 25.63
N PHE A 149 -15.70 21.38 26.36
CA PHE A 149 -15.21 20.29 27.19
C PHE A 149 -15.24 20.71 28.66
N ASN A 150 -15.40 19.72 29.55
CA ASN A 150 -15.53 19.95 30.99
C ASN A 150 -15.16 18.68 31.76
N ALA A 151 -15.46 18.64 33.06
CA ALA A 151 -15.18 17.49 33.93
C ALA A 151 -15.75 16.15 33.43
N SER A 152 -16.91 16.13 32.77
CA SER A 152 -17.48 14.91 32.16
C SER A 152 -16.67 14.39 30.96
N ALA A 153 -15.74 15.21 30.50
CA ALA A 153 -14.84 15.00 29.39
C ALA A 153 -13.40 14.76 29.90
N GLY A 154 -13.20 14.62 31.22
CA GLY A 154 -11.91 14.33 31.84
C GLY A 154 -11.01 15.54 32.05
N GLU A 155 -11.49 16.75 31.78
CA GLU A 155 -10.79 18.01 32.07
C GLU A 155 -10.85 18.33 33.56
N LEU A 156 -9.72 18.71 34.16
CA LEU A 156 -9.62 18.98 35.59
C LEU A 156 -9.24 20.44 35.91
N ALA A 157 -9.37 21.36 34.96
CA ALA A 157 -9.02 22.77 35.16
C ALA A 157 -9.65 23.36 36.44
N GLY A 158 -8.84 24.06 37.23
CA GLY A 158 -9.27 24.65 38.50
C GLY A 158 -9.54 23.65 39.65
N ARG A 159 -9.38 22.34 39.44
CA ARG A 159 -9.40 21.32 40.51
C ARG A 159 -8.03 21.21 41.16
N ASN A 160 -8.00 20.78 42.43
CA ASN A 160 -6.75 20.54 43.14
C ASN A 160 -5.88 19.52 42.38
N LEU A 161 -4.56 19.74 42.40
CA LEU A 161 -3.61 18.74 41.91
C LEU A 161 -3.78 17.43 42.67
N LEU A 162 -3.60 16.32 41.97
CA LEU A 162 -3.74 14.98 42.51
C LEU A 162 -2.37 14.39 42.81
N ASP A 163 -2.28 13.57 43.85
CA ASP A 163 -1.08 12.79 44.15
C ASP A 163 -0.79 11.81 42.99
N GLY A 164 0.44 11.79 42.48
CA GLY A 164 0.79 10.89 41.37
C GLY A 164 2.10 11.21 40.64
N THR A 165 2.25 10.58 39.47
CA THR A 165 3.37 10.80 38.54
C THR A 165 3.04 11.93 37.59
N TYR A 166 3.95 12.88 37.43
CA TYR A 166 3.87 14.01 36.50
C TYR A 166 5.13 14.02 35.63
N THR A 167 5.05 14.66 34.47
CA THR A 167 6.12 14.62 33.48
C THR A 167 6.59 16.03 33.15
N LEU A 168 7.90 16.23 33.25
CA LEU A 168 8.63 17.35 32.67
C LEU A 168 9.04 16.95 31.25
N GLY A 169 8.76 17.80 30.27
CA GLY A 169 9.29 17.67 28.92
C GLY A 169 10.07 18.91 28.52
N ILE A 170 11.18 18.72 27.82
CA ILE A 170 11.97 19.79 27.20
C ILE A 170 12.14 19.50 25.72
N SER A 171 12.16 20.57 24.93
CA SER A 171 12.37 20.46 23.49
C SER A 171 13.06 21.70 22.95
N PHE A 172 14.10 21.50 22.15
CA PHE A 172 14.96 22.54 21.58
C PHE A 172 15.00 22.40 20.08
N ALA A 173 15.01 23.52 19.37
CA ALA A 173 15.15 23.54 17.91
C ALA A 173 16.33 24.41 17.50
N TRP A 174 17.09 23.91 16.53
CA TRP A 174 18.16 24.63 15.85
C TRP A 174 17.83 24.71 14.36
N GLN A 175 17.79 25.92 13.82
CA GLN A 175 17.44 26.23 12.44
C GLN A 175 18.70 26.45 11.61
N PHE A 176 18.68 25.91 10.40
CA PHE A 176 19.76 26.03 9.43
C PHE A 176 19.19 26.11 8.03
N THR A 177 20.07 26.34 7.05
CA THR A 177 19.70 26.35 5.64
C THR A 177 20.55 25.37 4.84
N VAL A 178 19.93 24.71 3.87
CA VAL A 178 20.62 23.94 2.82
C VAL A 178 20.28 24.58 1.48
N ASP A 179 21.28 25.10 0.78
CA ASP A 179 21.12 25.89 -0.46
C ASP A 179 20.05 27.00 -0.32
N GLY A 180 20.02 27.67 0.84
CA GLY A 180 19.09 28.75 1.14
C GLY A 180 17.65 28.32 1.48
N ARG A 181 17.35 27.01 1.53
CA ARG A 181 16.07 26.49 2.03
C ARG A 181 16.15 26.26 3.54
N PRO A 182 15.14 26.66 4.34
CA PRO A 182 15.18 26.51 5.79
C PRO A 182 14.85 25.08 6.24
N PHE A 183 15.54 24.64 7.28
CA PHE A 183 15.40 23.35 7.96
C PHE A 183 15.58 23.52 9.47
N GLN A 184 15.21 22.51 10.25
CA GLN A 184 15.49 22.48 11.68
C GLN A 184 15.84 21.09 12.20
N ARG A 185 16.70 21.04 13.23
CA ARG A 185 16.97 19.86 14.07
C ARG A 185 16.34 20.07 15.44
N VAL A 186 15.88 18.98 16.05
CA VAL A 186 15.19 19.03 17.35
C VAL A 186 15.79 18.04 18.34
N GLY A 187 16.14 18.53 19.53
CA GLY A 187 16.52 17.71 20.68
C GLY A 187 15.43 17.72 21.74
N GLU A 188 15.00 16.54 22.19
CA GLU A 188 13.89 16.39 23.15
C GLU A 188 14.26 15.45 24.29
N ALA A 189 13.72 15.70 25.47
CA ALA A 189 13.81 14.78 26.59
C ALA A 189 12.59 14.91 27.51
N THR A 190 12.26 13.83 28.20
CA THR A 190 11.21 13.81 29.23
C THR A 190 11.72 13.18 30.52
N HIS A 191 11.19 13.64 31.66
CA HIS A 191 11.50 13.11 32.97
C HIS A 191 10.25 13.06 33.84
N ASP A 192 9.97 11.89 34.40
CA ASP A 192 8.84 11.69 35.32
C ASP A 192 9.25 11.98 36.76
N PHE A 193 8.38 12.66 37.50
CA PHE A 193 8.58 13.00 38.91
C PHE A 193 7.29 12.81 39.72
N ARG A 194 7.44 12.70 41.04
CA ARG A 194 6.31 12.52 41.97
C ARG A 194 5.82 13.88 42.47
N LEU A 195 4.51 14.07 42.49
CA LEU A 195 3.85 15.24 43.09
C LEU A 195 2.81 14.77 44.10
N GLY A 196 2.85 15.33 45.30
CA GLY A 196 1.96 15.01 46.41
C GLY A 196 2.50 13.93 47.34
N THR A 197 2.22 14.04 48.64
CA THR A 197 2.82 13.16 49.67
C THR A 197 2.30 11.72 49.64
N GLY A 198 1.15 11.47 49.00
CA GLY A 198 0.62 10.13 48.75
C GLY A 198 1.00 9.58 47.38
N ALA A 199 1.90 10.23 46.63
CA ALA A 199 2.33 9.74 45.33
C ALA A 199 3.03 8.38 45.47
N GLY A 200 2.52 7.40 44.72
CA GLY A 200 3.11 6.06 44.64
C GLY A 200 4.41 6.02 43.83
N VAL A 201 4.78 4.82 43.39
CA VAL A 201 5.92 4.62 42.48
C VAL A 201 5.65 5.33 41.14
N LEU A 202 6.72 5.88 40.54
CA LEU A 202 6.64 6.49 39.22
C LEU A 202 6.05 5.51 38.20
N SER A 203 5.07 5.96 37.44
CA SER A 203 4.41 5.16 36.41
C SER A 203 4.13 6.04 35.19
N ALA A 204 4.95 5.88 34.16
CA ALA A 204 4.75 6.54 32.87
C ALA A 204 3.44 6.08 32.21
N ARG A 205 2.89 6.92 31.33
CA ARG A 205 1.73 6.52 30.52
C ARG A 205 2.18 5.67 29.34
N ALA A 206 1.88 4.38 29.37
CA ALA A 206 2.34 3.39 28.40
C ALA A 206 1.15 2.61 27.79
N VAL A 207 0.22 3.33 27.15
CA VAL A 207 -0.94 2.76 26.42
C VAL A 207 -0.57 2.33 24.99
N THR A 208 0.45 2.97 24.44
CA THR A 208 1.12 2.69 23.16
C THR A 208 2.62 2.99 23.35
N SER A 209 3.47 2.72 22.35
CA SER A 209 4.91 3.04 22.38
C SER A 209 5.37 3.68 21.08
N ALA A 210 6.55 4.32 21.09
CA ALA A 210 7.16 4.87 19.88
C ALA A 210 7.37 3.80 18.80
N GLU A 211 7.78 2.59 19.18
CA GLU A 211 7.98 1.46 18.26
C GLU A 211 6.74 1.14 17.41
N HIS A 212 5.54 1.22 18.00
CA HIS A 212 4.28 1.03 17.25
C HIS A 212 4.05 2.14 16.22
N CYS A 213 4.44 3.38 16.53
CA CYS A 213 4.36 4.51 15.60
C CYS A 213 5.42 4.40 14.49
N ASP A 214 6.66 4.10 14.88
CA ASP A 214 7.85 4.11 14.02
C ASP A 214 7.79 3.01 12.95
N ARG A 215 7.04 1.94 13.20
CA ARG A 215 6.70 0.93 12.17
C ARG A 215 6.23 1.59 10.87
N CYS A 216 5.34 2.58 10.96
CA CYS A 216 4.77 3.26 9.81
C CYS A 216 5.30 4.69 9.61
N HIS A 217 5.78 5.37 10.64
CA HIS A 217 6.26 6.75 10.52
C HIS A 217 7.78 6.85 10.33
N GLY A 218 8.54 5.80 10.67
CA GLY A 218 10.00 5.82 10.76
C GLY A 218 10.50 6.68 11.92
N GLU A 219 10.19 7.97 11.88
CA GLU A 219 10.33 8.92 12.99
C GLU A 219 9.06 9.79 12.98
N LEU A 220 8.31 9.78 14.08
CA LEU A 220 7.14 10.64 14.22
C LEU A 220 7.58 12.12 14.15
N ARG A 221 6.93 12.93 13.30
CA ARG A 221 7.17 14.38 13.22
C ARG A 221 5.85 15.14 13.16
N ALA A 222 5.71 16.12 14.04
CA ALA A 222 4.55 16.99 14.10
C ALA A 222 4.95 18.46 14.29
N HIS A 223 4.00 19.37 14.04
CA HIS A 223 4.20 20.81 14.14
C HIS A 223 5.39 21.31 13.30
N ASP A 224 5.39 20.93 12.02
CA ASP A 224 6.42 21.32 11.04
C ASP A 224 7.83 20.88 11.48
N GLY A 225 7.94 19.66 12.04
CA GLY A 225 9.21 19.06 12.48
C GLY A 225 9.62 19.38 13.92
N ARG A 226 8.85 20.22 14.64
CA ARG A 226 9.21 20.73 15.98
C ARG A 226 9.14 19.70 17.10
N TYR A 227 8.31 18.66 16.95
CA TYR A 227 8.10 17.64 17.97
C TYR A 227 8.14 16.23 17.37
N ARG A 228 8.83 15.30 18.06
CA ARG A 228 9.00 13.92 17.59
C ARG A 228 8.69 12.83 18.61
N THR A 229 8.77 13.13 19.90
CA THR A 229 8.59 12.12 20.95
C THR A 229 7.14 12.04 21.40
N LEU A 230 6.54 10.85 21.34
CA LEU A 230 5.17 10.61 21.82
C LEU A 230 4.91 11.17 23.23
N ALA A 231 5.84 10.96 24.16
CA ALA A 231 5.71 11.43 25.54
C ALA A 231 5.56 12.95 25.64
N LEU A 232 6.20 13.71 24.74
CA LEU A 232 6.11 15.15 24.70
C LEU A 232 4.77 15.62 24.12
N CYS A 233 4.23 14.92 23.12
CA CYS A 233 2.89 15.19 22.58
C CYS A 233 1.83 15.16 23.69
N LEU A 234 1.94 14.20 24.62
CA LEU A 234 1.01 14.04 25.75
C LEU A 234 0.97 15.24 26.70
N LEU A 235 2.00 16.10 26.70
CA LEU A 235 2.05 17.26 27.59
C LEU A 235 1.20 18.43 27.10
N CYS A 236 0.91 18.50 25.79
CA CYS A 236 0.03 19.51 25.19
C CYS A 236 -1.33 18.96 24.77
N HIS A 237 -1.35 17.74 24.23
CA HIS A 237 -2.56 17.05 23.77
C HIS A 237 -3.31 16.39 24.95
N THR A 238 -3.63 17.22 25.95
CA THR A 238 -4.22 16.84 27.23
C THR A 238 -5.74 16.70 27.15
N SER A 239 -6.36 16.14 28.19
CA SER A 239 -7.82 16.11 28.29
C SER A 239 -8.41 17.51 28.27
N GLY A 240 -9.36 17.74 27.36
CA GLY A 240 -10.02 19.04 27.22
C GLY A 240 -9.29 20.02 26.31
N ALA A 241 -8.09 19.69 25.83
CA ALA A 241 -7.40 20.51 24.86
C ALA A 241 -8.18 20.54 23.53
N GLU A 242 -8.29 21.75 22.98
CA GLU A 242 -8.94 22.03 21.71
C GLU A 242 -7.89 22.50 20.70
N ASP A 243 -8.25 22.43 19.42
CA ASP A 243 -7.46 23.06 18.38
C ASP A 243 -7.52 24.58 18.49
N ALA A 244 -6.79 25.30 17.62
CA ALA A 244 -6.62 26.74 17.78
C ALA A 244 -7.93 27.55 17.83
N ASN A 245 -9.03 26.98 17.32
CA ASN A 245 -10.38 27.53 17.34
C ASN A 245 -10.45 29.05 17.09
N ASP A 246 -9.68 29.51 16.09
CA ASP A 246 -9.65 30.91 15.71
C ASP A 246 -10.77 31.16 14.69
N PRO A 247 -11.85 31.90 15.04
CA PRO A 247 -12.96 32.15 14.13
C PRO A 247 -12.55 32.93 12.86
N ALA A 248 -11.43 33.64 12.91
CA ALA A 248 -10.87 34.32 11.74
C ALA A 248 -10.26 33.35 10.72
N VAL A 249 -10.01 32.10 11.12
CA VAL A 249 -9.36 31.07 10.30
C VAL A 249 -10.38 30.02 9.92
N ALA A 250 -10.91 30.13 8.70
CA ALA A 250 -11.95 29.23 8.17
C ALA A 250 -13.19 29.06 9.07
N GLY A 251 -13.52 30.07 9.88
CA GLY A 251 -14.66 30.04 10.82
C GLY A 251 -14.36 29.36 12.17
N GLY A 252 -13.11 28.95 12.40
CA GLY A 252 -12.70 28.19 13.57
C GLY A 252 -13.25 26.77 13.56
N THR A 253 -12.90 26.03 14.59
CA THR A 253 -13.28 24.62 14.80
C THR A 253 -13.66 24.40 16.27
N PRO A 254 -14.65 25.17 16.81
CA PRO A 254 -15.03 25.02 18.20
C PRO A 254 -15.47 23.59 18.51
N ALA A 255 -15.13 23.09 19.70
CA ALA A 255 -15.40 21.71 20.13
C ALA A 255 -14.66 20.64 19.31
N VAL A 256 -13.62 21.00 18.56
CA VAL A 256 -12.68 20.03 17.99
C VAL A 256 -11.54 19.81 18.97
N THR A 257 -11.56 18.65 19.62
CA THR A 257 -10.51 18.29 20.58
C THR A 257 -9.24 17.82 19.89
N ILE A 258 -8.11 18.15 20.49
CA ILE A 258 -6.78 17.62 20.16
C ILE A 258 -6.28 16.63 21.22
N ASP A 259 -7.14 16.18 22.14
CA ASP A 259 -6.84 15.09 23.09
C ASP A 259 -6.32 13.86 22.35
N THR A 260 -5.18 13.29 22.76
CA THR A 260 -4.55 12.17 22.05
C THR A 260 -5.45 10.94 21.88
N ARG A 261 -6.39 10.69 22.81
CA ARG A 261 -7.34 9.58 22.70
C ARG A 261 -8.32 9.76 21.55
N VAL A 262 -8.54 10.99 21.09
CA VAL A 262 -9.47 11.30 20.00
C VAL A 262 -8.71 11.62 18.72
N LEU A 263 -7.68 12.48 18.82
CA LEU A 263 -6.90 12.95 17.69
C LEU A 263 -6.29 11.79 16.90
N PHE A 264 -5.59 10.87 17.58
CA PHE A 264 -4.91 9.78 16.88
C PHE A 264 -5.90 8.83 16.20
N HIS A 265 -6.98 8.43 16.87
CA HIS A 265 -8.02 7.62 16.24
C HIS A 265 -8.65 8.32 15.04
N LYS A 266 -9.07 9.59 15.18
CA LYS A 266 -9.69 10.34 14.07
C LYS A 266 -8.76 10.49 12.87
N LEU A 267 -7.49 10.80 13.08
CA LEU A 267 -6.51 10.92 11.99
C LEU A 267 -6.37 9.61 11.22
N HIS A 268 -6.29 8.47 11.93
CA HIS A 268 -6.12 7.16 11.29
C HIS A 268 -7.43 6.60 10.71
N SER A 269 -8.59 6.95 11.24
CA SER A 269 -9.89 6.67 10.60
C SER A 269 -10.09 7.51 9.34
N GLY A 270 -9.67 8.79 9.37
CA GLY A 270 -9.60 9.69 8.21
C GLY A 270 -10.81 9.60 7.28
N ARG A 271 -10.58 9.17 6.05
CA ARG A 271 -11.61 9.02 4.99
C ARG A 271 -12.72 8.02 5.31
N PHE A 272 -12.49 7.13 6.26
CA PHE A 272 -13.45 6.11 6.68
C PHE A 272 -14.36 6.60 7.81
N LEU A 273 -14.13 7.80 8.35
CA LEU A 273 -15.03 8.40 9.34
C LEU A 273 -16.45 8.53 8.77
N PRO A 274 -17.49 8.10 9.52
CA PRO A 274 -18.88 8.28 9.11
C PRO A 274 -19.21 9.74 8.74
N SER A 275 -18.76 10.71 9.55
CA SER A 275 -19.00 12.13 9.30
C SER A 275 -18.40 12.65 7.99
N VAL A 276 -17.18 12.22 7.65
CA VAL A 276 -16.51 12.55 6.36
C VAL A 276 -17.32 11.98 5.18
N ASN A 277 -18.06 10.90 5.39
CA ASN A 277 -18.88 10.25 4.37
C ASN A 277 -20.34 10.71 4.35
N GLY A 278 -20.70 11.72 5.15
CA GLY A 278 -22.08 12.22 5.21
C GLY A 278 -23.04 11.28 5.96
N ILE A 279 -22.52 10.51 6.91
CA ILE A 279 -23.29 9.63 7.79
C ILE A 279 -23.41 10.27 9.18
N SER A 280 -24.61 10.23 9.75
CA SER A 280 -24.88 10.65 11.13
C SER A 280 -26.05 9.86 11.73
N THR A 281 -26.61 10.32 12.86
CA THR A 281 -27.75 9.70 13.55
C THR A 281 -28.99 10.62 13.57
N ASN A 282 -30.14 10.10 13.14
CA ASN A 282 -31.44 10.80 13.21
C ASN A 282 -31.94 10.97 14.65
N ALA A 283 -32.95 11.83 14.85
CA ALA A 283 -33.55 12.05 16.17
C ALA A 283 -34.21 10.79 16.77
N ASN A 284 -34.70 9.87 15.93
CA ASN A 284 -35.27 8.58 16.35
C ASN A 284 -34.19 7.50 16.62
N GLY A 285 -32.91 7.83 16.40
CA GLY A 285 -31.77 6.94 16.59
C GLY A 285 -31.37 6.08 15.40
N SER A 286 -32.10 6.14 14.27
CA SER A 286 -31.70 5.43 13.06
C SER A 286 -30.55 6.15 12.34
N ARG A 287 -29.79 5.42 11.53
CA ARG A 287 -28.72 5.98 10.69
C ARG A 287 -29.28 7.00 9.68
N ASN A 288 -28.53 8.09 9.46
CA ASN A 288 -28.82 9.18 8.54
C ASN A 288 -27.74 9.25 7.45
N TYR A 289 -28.06 8.84 6.23
CA TYR A 289 -27.15 8.90 5.08
C TYR A 289 -27.22 10.21 4.28
N ALA A 290 -28.12 11.12 4.67
CA ALA A 290 -28.31 12.40 4.01
C ALA A 290 -27.67 13.56 4.80
N ALA A 291 -26.77 13.25 5.75
CA ALA A 291 -26.06 14.28 6.49
C ALA A 291 -25.04 14.96 5.55
N PRO A 292 -24.84 16.28 5.65
CA PRO A 292 -23.74 16.93 4.95
C PRO A 292 -22.39 16.33 5.40
N PRO A 293 -21.49 15.97 4.48
CA PRO A 293 -20.14 15.55 4.82
C PRO A 293 -19.42 16.61 5.66
N VAL A 294 -18.75 16.17 6.73
CA VAL A 294 -17.96 17.03 7.61
C VAL A 294 -16.48 16.67 7.43
N PRO A 295 -15.65 17.55 6.84
CA PRO A 295 -14.24 17.25 6.66
C PRO A 295 -13.49 17.24 7.99
N LEU A 296 -12.51 16.35 8.14
CA LEU A 296 -11.61 16.29 9.28
C LEU A 296 -10.55 17.39 9.16
N ARG A 297 -10.81 18.54 9.78
CA ARG A 297 -9.93 19.72 9.69
C ARG A 297 -9.45 20.17 11.06
N TYR A 298 -8.21 20.65 11.09
CA TYR A 298 -7.61 21.28 12.26
C TYR A 298 -7.03 22.65 11.90
N ALA A 299 -7.33 23.65 12.72
CA ALA A 299 -6.78 24.99 12.59
C ALA A 299 -5.48 25.13 13.41
N ARG A 300 -4.44 25.73 12.82
CA ARG A 300 -3.20 26.09 13.52
C ARG A 300 -3.19 27.57 13.92
N PRO A 301 -2.55 27.91 15.06
CA PRO A 301 -2.20 29.30 15.35
C PRO A 301 -1.36 29.86 14.18
N GLY A 302 -1.80 30.96 13.56
CA GLY A 302 -1.15 31.53 12.38
C GLY A 302 -1.91 31.40 11.06
N GLY A 303 -3.14 30.87 11.06
CA GLY A 303 -4.06 30.97 9.92
C GLY A 303 -4.07 29.80 8.95
N VAL A 304 -3.37 28.71 9.25
CA VAL A 304 -3.30 27.53 8.38
C VAL A 304 -4.31 26.48 8.82
N VAL A 305 -5.13 26.00 7.88
CA VAL A 305 -6.02 24.85 8.07
C VAL A 305 -5.43 23.63 7.36
N ARG A 306 -5.43 22.48 8.05
CA ARG A 306 -5.03 21.19 7.48
C ARG A 306 -6.24 20.25 7.43
N ASP A 307 -6.42 19.61 6.29
CA ASP A 307 -7.51 18.67 6.02
C ASP A 307 -6.94 17.24 5.97
N PHE A 308 -7.39 16.38 6.88
CA PHE A 308 -6.97 14.99 7.00
C PHE A 308 -8.04 14.01 6.53
N SER A 309 -9.10 14.49 5.87
CA SER A 309 -10.20 13.65 5.39
C SER A 309 -9.77 12.62 4.34
N HIS A 310 -8.58 12.77 3.77
CA HIS A 310 -8.02 11.87 2.76
C HIS A 310 -7.17 10.74 3.36
N VAL A 311 -6.81 10.81 4.66
CA VAL A 311 -5.96 9.80 5.29
C VAL A 311 -6.64 8.43 5.23
N GLY A 312 -5.91 7.42 4.74
CA GLY A 312 -6.39 6.05 4.62
C GLY A 312 -5.37 5.06 5.15
N PHE A 313 -5.68 4.48 6.32
CA PHE A 313 -4.78 3.57 7.02
C PHE A 313 -4.43 2.31 6.17
N PRO A 314 -3.15 1.88 6.11
CA PRO A 314 -2.71 0.75 5.28
C PRO A 314 -2.86 -0.63 5.96
N ALA A 315 -3.90 -0.82 6.78
CA ALA A 315 -4.17 -2.11 7.44
C ALA A 315 -5.05 -3.02 6.59
N MET A 316 -4.58 -4.23 6.34
CA MET A 316 -5.34 -5.33 5.78
C MET A 316 -5.75 -6.26 6.93
N PRO A 317 -6.87 -7.00 6.82
CA PRO A 317 -7.74 -7.12 5.63
C PRO A 317 -8.77 -5.99 5.46
N ASN A 318 -9.08 -5.21 6.50
CA ASN A 318 -10.18 -4.24 6.50
C ASN A 318 -10.17 -3.26 5.32
N ARG A 319 -8.97 -2.82 4.90
CA ARG A 319 -8.80 -1.89 3.78
C ARG A 319 -9.36 -2.42 2.46
N ILE A 320 -9.28 -3.72 2.22
CA ILE A 320 -9.68 -4.35 0.95
C ILE A 320 -10.98 -5.17 1.09
N GLN A 321 -11.28 -5.63 2.29
CA GLN A 321 -12.44 -6.40 2.65
C GLN A 321 -13.05 -5.78 3.92
N PRO A 322 -14.16 -5.03 3.79
CA PRO A 322 -14.75 -4.32 4.94
C PRO A 322 -15.28 -5.29 6.00
N MET A 323 -15.27 -4.87 7.28
CA MET A 323 -15.92 -5.55 8.43
C MET A 323 -17.36 -6.00 8.10
N PRO A 324 -18.01 -6.97 8.78
CA PRO A 324 -19.31 -7.51 8.39
C PRO A 324 -20.42 -6.47 8.12
N ARG A 325 -21.28 -6.74 7.13
CA ARG A 325 -22.49 -5.96 6.81
C ARG A 325 -23.47 -5.93 7.98
N ASP A 326 -23.97 -4.72 8.25
CA ASP A 326 -25.06 -4.46 9.19
C ASP A 326 -26.41 -5.02 8.70
N ILE A 327 -27.30 -5.31 9.65
CA ILE A 327 -28.68 -5.75 9.37
C ILE A 327 -29.39 -4.65 8.59
N GLY A 328 -29.95 -5.01 7.44
CA GLY A 328 -30.66 -4.08 6.55
C GLY A 328 -29.81 -3.50 5.41
N PHE A 329 -28.51 -3.79 5.33
CA PHE A 329 -27.64 -3.33 4.23
C PHE A 329 -28.23 -3.57 2.82
N SER A 330 -28.82 -4.73 2.59
CA SER A 330 -29.43 -5.10 1.29
C SER A 330 -30.64 -4.24 0.90
N THR A 331 -31.21 -3.48 1.85
CA THR A 331 -32.35 -2.58 1.61
C THR A 331 -31.92 -1.14 1.31
N LEU A 332 -30.62 -0.84 1.43
CA LEU A 332 -30.05 0.46 1.11
C LEU A 332 -29.95 0.66 -0.40
N THR A 333 -29.95 1.93 -0.82
CA THR A 333 -29.62 2.29 -2.22
C THR A 333 -28.15 2.01 -2.52
N PRO A 334 -27.73 1.83 -3.78
CA PRO A 334 -26.32 1.59 -4.12
C PRO A 334 -25.36 2.67 -3.59
N ALA A 335 -25.77 3.94 -3.58
CA ALA A 335 -24.97 5.03 -3.03
C ALA A 335 -24.78 4.89 -1.51
N GLN A 336 -25.83 4.49 -0.78
CA GLN A 336 -25.76 4.24 0.65
C GLN A 336 -24.94 2.99 0.98
N GLN A 337 -25.02 1.95 0.15
CA GLN A 337 -24.16 0.76 0.27
C GLN A 337 -22.69 1.12 0.09
N ALA A 338 -22.35 2.01 -0.85
CA ALA A 338 -20.99 2.49 -1.02
C ALA A 338 -20.51 3.32 0.19
N GLN A 339 -21.38 4.14 0.81
CA GLN A 339 -21.05 4.84 2.05
C GLN A 339 -20.78 3.85 3.21
N GLU A 340 -21.62 2.81 3.34
CA GLU A 340 -21.47 1.73 4.33
C GLU A 340 -20.19 0.91 4.14
N ASP A 341 -19.91 0.47 2.91
CA ASP A 341 -18.71 -0.32 2.60
C ASP A 341 -17.44 0.50 2.88
N ARG A 342 -17.46 1.82 2.63
CA ARG A 342 -16.33 2.69 2.93
C ARG A 342 -16.07 2.82 4.43
N GLN A 343 -17.08 3.09 5.26
CA GLN A 343 -16.85 3.20 6.71
C GLN A 343 -16.47 1.86 7.36
N ARG A 344 -16.96 0.73 6.83
CA ARG A 344 -16.62 -0.61 7.31
C ARG A 344 -15.20 -1.03 6.95
N SER A 345 -14.52 -0.29 6.07
CA SER A 345 -13.10 -0.41 5.78
C SER A 345 -12.20 0.45 6.68
N ALA A 346 -12.75 1.07 7.73
CA ALA A 346 -11.95 1.70 8.78
C ALA A 346 -11.03 0.66 9.47
N PRO A 347 -9.84 1.09 9.96
CA PRO A 347 -8.96 0.21 10.71
C PRO A 347 -9.67 -0.29 11.98
N ALA A 348 -9.62 -1.61 12.22
CA ALA A 348 -10.15 -2.25 13.44
C ALA A 348 -9.06 -3.02 14.21
N GLU A 349 -7.86 -3.13 13.65
CA GLU A 349 -6.76 -3.91 14.17
C GLU A 349 -6.04 -3.16 15.31
N CYS A 350 -6.66 -3.12 16.49
CA CYS A 350 -6.18 -2.39 17.67
C CYS A 350 -4.73 -2.72 18.06
N ALA A 351 -4.30 -3.97 17.83
CA ALA A 351 -2.98 -4.48 18.19
C ALA A 351 -1.84 -3.70 17.53
N LEU A 352 -2.08 -3.06 16.39
CA LEU A 352 -1.10 -2.22 15.70
C LEU A 352 -0.56 -1.05 16.53
N CYS A 353 -1.38 -0.51 17.42
CA CYS A 353 -1.01 0.61 18.27
C CYS A 353 -0.90 0.21 19.74
N HIS A 354 -1.66 -0.80 20.16
CA HIS A 354 -1.81 -1.19 21.55
C HIS A 354 -1.08 -2.47 21.93
N GLY A 355 -0.39 -3.11 20.96
CA GLY A 355 0.27 -4.39 21.14
C GLY A 355 -0.71 -5.55 21.18
N ASP A 356 -0.18 -6.75 20.95
CA ASP A 356 -0.98 -7.98 20.98
C ASP A 356 -1.39 -8.32 22.43
N PRO A 357 -2.70 -8.50 22.73
CA PRO A 357 -3.15 -8.96 24.03
C PRO A 357 -2.52 -10.28 24.50
N ASP A 358 -2.12 -11.17 23.58
CA ASP A 358 -1.53 -12.48 23.92
C ASP A 358 0.02 -12.48 23.96
N GLY A 359 0.65 -11.39 23.50
CA GLY A 359 2.10 -11.20 23.48
C GLY A 359 2.85 -11.93 22.36
N ALA A 360 2.16 -12.52 21.38
CA ALA A 360 2.77 -13.20 20.23
C ALA A 360 3.18 -12.26 19.09
N GLY A 361 2.67 -11.02 19.09
CA GLY A 361 3.03 -10.00 18.10
C GLY A 361 4.52 -9.60 18.12
N PRO A 362 5.03 -9.04 17.01
CA PRO A 362 6.45 -8.68 16.86
C PRO A 362 6.90 -7.52 17.75
N ILE A 363 5.94 -6.72 18.27
CA ILE A 363 6.18 -5.58 19.16
C ILE A 363 5.57 -5.90 20.53
N ALA A 364 6.34 -5.71 21.59
CA ALA A 364 5.89 -6.02 22.95
C ALA A 364 4.72 -5.11 23.38
N ALA A 365 3.70 -5.71 24.01
CA ALA A 365 2.56 -4.97 24.54
C ALA A 365 3.00 -3.94 25.60
N PRO A 366 2.62 -2.66 25.47
CA PRO A 366 2.88 -1.64 26.47
C PRO A 366 2.24 -1.98 27.84
N ALA A 367 2.86 -1.55 28.93
CA ALA A 367 2.44 -1.91 30.30
C ALA A 367 0.99 -1.53 30.65
N GLN A 368 0.39 -0.56 29.95
CA GLN A 368 -1.00 -0.12 30.13
C GLN A 368 -1.86 -0.36 28.88
N ALA A 369 -1.45 -1.27 27.99
CA ALA A 369 -2.21 -1.66 26.79
C ALA A 369 -3.66 -2.02 27.11
N SER A 370 -3.91 -2.70 28.24
CA SER A 370 -5.24 -3.14 28.67
C SER A 370 -6.27 -2.01 28.89
N LEU A 371 -5.84 -0.73 28.91
CA LEU A 371 -6.75 0.41 28.95
C LEU A 371 -7.65 0.53 27.70
N ILE A 372 -7.34 -0.18 26.61
CA ILE A 372 -8.25 -0.34 25.46
C ILE A 372 -9.59 -0.98 25.86
N ASN A 373 -9.63 -1.74 26.95
CA ASN A 373 -10.84 -2.38 27.47
C ASN A 373 -11.73 -1.42 28.27
N VAL A 374 -11.38 -0.13 28.36
CA VAL A 374 -12.14 0.88 29.10
C VAL A 374 -12.88 1.78 28.10
N PRO A 375 -14.12 1.43 27.72
CA PRO A 375 -14.87 2.20 26.72
C PRO A 375 -15.24 3.58 27.27
N SER A 376 -15.13 4.59 26.43
CA SER A 376 -15.54 5.97 26.73
C SER A 376 -16.13 6.62 25.49
N ARG A 377 -17.06 7.57 25.65
CA ARG A 377 -17.66 8.28 24.51
C ARG A 377 -16.62 8.95 23.62
N ARG A 378 -15.52 9.42 24.22
CA ARG A 378 -14.42 10.07 23.50
C ARG A 378 -13.63 9.09 22.63
N ALA A 379 -13.19 7.97 23.19
CA ALA A 379 -12.43 6.99 22.42
C ALA A 379 -13.30 6.34 21.32
N CYS A 380 -14.49 5.85 21.69
CA CYS A 380 -15.38 5.19 20.73
C CYS A 380 -15.90 6.16 19.67
N GLY A 381 -16.29 7.38 20.07
CA GLY A 381 -16.78 8.43 19.18
C GLY A 381 -15.70 9.08 18.33
N ALA A 382 -14.42 8.71 18.49
CA ALA A 382 -13.37 9.16 17.59
C ALA A 382 -13.50 8.48 16.22
N CYS A 383 -13.76 7.17 16.20
CA CYS A 383 -14.01 6.39 14.98
C CYS A 383 -15.51 6.34 14.63
N HIS A 384 -16.38 6.14 15.64
CA HIS A 384 -17.84 6.10 15.48
C HIS A 384 -18.47 7.47 15.68
N ASP A 385 -18.04 8.45 14.88
CA ASP A 385 -18.44 9.84 15.04
C ASP A 385 -19.84 10.17 14.48
N ASP A 386 -20.53 9.18 13.90
CA ASP A 386 -21.96 9.22 13.62
C ASP A 386 -22.81 8.99 14.88
N VAL A 387 -22.26 8.36 15.92
CA VAL A 387 -22.98 8.06 17.17
C VAL A 387 -23.12 9.33 18.01
N LEU A 388 -24.33 9.88 18.01
CA LEU A 388 -24.69 11.01 18.86
C LEU A 388 -25.12 10.51 20.24
N PHE A 389 -24.18 10.40 21.19
CA PHE A 389 -24.43 9.82 22.52
C PHE A 389 -25.55 10.49 23.33
N SER A 390 -25.96 11.71 23.02
CA SER A 390 -27.13 12.37 23.63
C SER A 390 -28.48 11.88 23.11
N ARG A 391 -28.48 11.04 22.07
CA ARG A 391 -29.66 10.46 21.43
C ARG A 391 -29.71 8.95 21.68
N GLN A 392 -30.90 8.38 21.46
CA GLN A 392 -31.02 6.94 21.35
C GLN A 392 -30.26 6.48 20.09
N TYR A 393 -29.59 5.34 20.17
CA TYR A 393 -29.06 4.62 19.00
C TYR A 393 -29.99 3.45 18.66
N ARG A 394 -30.25 3.23 17.36
CA ARG A 394 -31.05 2.12 16.83
C ARG A 394 -30.44 1.62 15.51
N ALA A 395 -29.65 0.57 15.58
CA ALA A 395 -29.11 -0.15 14.42
C ALA A 395 -28.90 -1.62 14.79
N ASN A 396 -28.79 -2.51 13.80
CA ASN A 396 -28.47 -3.92 14.03
C ASN A 396 -29.42 -4.65 14.98
N ASN A 397 -30.70 -4.28 15.01
CA ASN A 397 -31.69 -4.73 16.00
C ASN A 397 -31.30 -4.49 17.46
N GLN A 398 -30.29 -3.66 17.70
CA GLN A 398 -29.84 -3.21 19.00
C GLN A 398 -30.33 -1.79 19.26
N THR A 399 -30.47 -1.47 20.53
CA THR A 399 -30.75 -0.10 20.95
C THR A 399 -29.86 0.28 22.12
N MET A 400 -29.25 1.46 22.05
CA MET A 400 -28.54 2.06 23.17
C MET A 400 -29.31 3.31 23.63
N PRO A 401 -29.71 3.42 24.92
CA PRO A 401 -30.29 4.67 25.43
C PRO A 401 -29.25 5.79 25.43
N PRO A 402 -29.67 7.07 25.46
CA PRO A 402 -28.73 8.19 25.58
C PRO A 402 -27.70 8.00 26.70
N GLN A 403 -26.42 8.17 26.37
CA GLN A 403 -25.27 8.10 27.28
C GLN A 403 -24.72 9.52 27.49
N LEU A 404 -25.05 10.13 28.61
CA LEU A 404 -24.60 11.50 28.94
C LEU A 404 -23.19 11.54 29.56
N ASN A 405 -22.66 10.39 29.95
CA ASN A 405 -21.34 10.19 30.56
C ASN A 405 -20.83 8.78 30.27
N ASP A 406 -19.63 8.46 30.78
CA ASP A 406 -18.94 7.20 30.47
C ASP A 406 -19.21 6.08 31.51
N THR A 407 -20.00 6.32 32.56
CA THR A 407 -20.14 5.35 33.68
C THR A 407 -20.89 4.07 33.31
N GLY A 408 -21.72 4.11 32.27
CA GLY A 408 -22.54 2.99 31.83
C GLY A 408 -21.88 2.09 30.79
N CYS A 409 -20.82 2.55 30.11
CA CYS A 409 -20.29 1.89 28.92
C CYS A 409 -19.83 0.45 29.19
N ILE A 410 -19.00 0.26 30.23
CA ILE A 410 -18.46 -1.06 30.64
C ILE A 410 -19.54 -2.02 31.18
N GLN A 411 -20.76 -1.55 31.44
CA GLN A 411 -21.84 -2.45 31.87
C GLN A 411 -22.38 -3.31 30.70
N CYS A 412 -22.16 -2.86 29.47
CA CYS A 412 -22.57 -3.56 28.25
C CYS A 412 -21.37 -3.96 27.38
N HIS A 413 -20.35 -3.10 27.31
CA HIS A 413 -19.18 -3.25 26.45
C HIS A 413 -17.98 -3.82 27.23
N ASP A 414 -18.14 -5.05 27.71
CA ASP A 414 -17.19 -5.75 28.57
C ASP A 414 -17.02 -7.18 28.09
N ALA A 415 -15.85 -7.78 28.31
CA ALA A 415 -15.53 -9.14 27.88
C ALA A 415 -16.49 -10.22 28.40
N ARG A 416 -17.27 -9.94 29.46
CA ARG A 416 -18.39 -10.79 29.93
C ARG A 416 -19.50 -10.96 28.90
N PHE A 417 -19.60 -10.05 27.92
CA PHE A 417 -20.56 -10.07 26.83
C PHE A 417 -19.82 -10.22 25.48
N PRO A 418 -19.26 -11.41 25.19
CA PRO A 418 -18.42 -11.63 24.02
C PRO A 418 -19.17 -11.43 22.70
N GLY A 419 -18.41 -11.26 21.63
CA GLY A 419 -18.94 -11.01 20.29
C GLY A 419 -19.27 -9.52 20.05
N PRO A 420 -20.41 -9.17 19.42
CA PRO A 420 -20.62 -7.82 18.87
C PRO A 420 -20.79 -6.70 19.91
N LEU A 421 -20.79 -7.01 21.21
CA LEU A 421 -20.83 -6.02 22.29
C LEU A 421 -19.47 -5.77 22.94
N SER A 422 -18.55 -6.75 22.92
CA SER A 422 -17.17 -6.58 23.39
C SER A 422 -16.41 -5.70 22.39
N PRO A 423 -15.84 -4.55 22.79
CA PRO A 423 -15.06 -3.73 21.87
C PRO A 423 -13.88 -4.47 21.26
N ILE A 424 -13.25 -5.42 21.96
CA ILE A 424 -12.13 -6.16 21.39
C ILE A 424 -12.62 -7.16 20.34
N ASP A 425 -13.53 -8.06 20.72
CA ASP A 425 -14.03 -9.11 19.84
C ASP A 425 -14.74 -8.54 18.59
N ALA A 426 -15.47 -7.43 18.74
CA ALA A 426 -16.18 -6.79 17.64
C ALA A 426 -15.26 -6.11 16.62
N HIS A 427 -13.99 -5.86 16.98
CA HIS A 427 -12.99 -5.24 16.11
C HIS A 427 -11.97 -6.25 15.54
N ILE A 428 -12.13 -7.55 15.83
CA ILE A 428 -11.36 -8.59 15.13
C ILE A 428 -12.06 -8.90 13.81
N HIS A 429 -11.37 -8.70 12.69
CA HIS A 429 -11.94 -9.02 11.38
C HIS A 429 -12.22 -10.53 11.29
N PRO A 430 -13.33 -10.98 10.66
CA PRO A 430 -13.66 -12.40 10.60
C PRO A 430 -12.56 -13.30 10.03
N LEU A 431 -11.77 -12.80 9.08
CA LEU A 431 -10.64 -13.57 8.52
C LEU A 431 -9.46 -13.74 9.47
N ASP A 432 -9.39 -12.95 10.54
CA ASP A 432 -8.38 -13.13 11.59
C ASP A 432 -8.89 -14.07 12.71
N GLN A 433 -10.13 -14.56 12.59
CA GLN A 433 -10.74 -15.47 13.56
C GLN A 433 -10.59 -16.92 13.08
N SER A 434 -9.71 -17.68 13.73
CA SER A 434 -9.39 -19.08 13.36
C SER A 434 -10.58 -20.06 13.35
N ASP A 435 -11.67 -19.75 14.05
CA ASP A 435 -12.92 -20.52 14.04
C ASP A 435 -13.80 -20.23 12.81
N PHE A 436 -13.67 -19.04 12.21
CA PHE A 436 -14.33 -18.67 10.96
C PHE A 436 -13.47 -19.02 9.75
N ASP A 437 -12.22 -18.58 9.75
CA ASP A 437 -11.22 -18.91 8.75
C ASP A 437 -10.08 -19.73 9.39
N PRO A 438 -10.05 -21.07 9.21
CA PRO A 438 -8.98 -21.90 9.76
C PRO A 438 -7.62 -21.69 9.06
N GLY A 439 -7.56 -20.80 8.06
CA GLY A 439 -6.39 -20.50 7.26
C GLY A 439 -6.15 -21.50 6.14
N LEU A 440 -5.36 -21.07 5.15
CA LEU A 440 -4.95 -21.86 3.99
C LEU A 440 -3.46 -21.68 3.75
N ASN A 441 -2.74 -22.79 3.70
CA ASN A 441 -1.31 -22.85 3.41
C ASN A 441 -1.06 -23.84 2.28
N VAL A 442 -0.26 -23.39 1.32
CA VAL A 442 0.22 -24.20 0.21
C VAL A 442 1.70 -24.48 0.44
N SER A 443 2.09 -25.75 0.38
CA SER A 443 3.49 -26.15 0.31
C SER A 443 3.79 -26.57 -1.13
N PHE A 444 4.58 -25.76 -1.85
CA PHE A 444 5.01 -26.06 -3.22
C PHE A 444 6.26 -26.94 -3.18
N VAL A 445 6.07 -28.25 -3.34
CA VAL A 445 7.10 -29.29 -3.13
C VAL A 445 8.09 -29.32 -4.28
N SER A 446 7.59 -29.49 -5.51
CA SER A 446 8.43 -29.60 -6.71
C SER A 446 7.72 -29.10 -7.96
N LEU A 447 8.50 -28.68 -8.96
CA LEU A 447 8.08 -28.39 -10.32
C LEU A 447 9.09 -29.09 -11.24
N SER A 448 8.61 -29.84 -12.22
CA SER A 448 9.45 -30.63 -13.12
C SER A 448 8.87 -30.72 -14.52
N GLU A 449 9.72 -31.12 -15.46
CA GLU A 449 9.35 -31.51 -16.81
C GLU A 449 8.31 -32.64 -16.80
N ALA A 450 7.48 -32.66 -17.84
CA ALA A 450 6.45 -33.66 -18.06
C ALA A 450 6.22 -33.88 -19.56
N GLY A 451 5.32 -34.80 -19.92
CA GLY A 451 5.04 -35.12 -21.31
C GLY A 451 6.26 -35.71 -22.04
N ALA A 452 6.48 -35.27 -23.28
CA ALA A 452 7.71 -35.55 -24.01
C ALA A 452 8.77 -34.51 -23.59
N ASN A 453 9.77 -34.97 -22.84
CA ASN A 453 10.87 -34.17 -22.30
C ASN A 453 12.21 -34.92 -22.43
N ASP A 454 13.31 -34.21 -22.20
CA ASP A 454 14.65 -34.78 -22.19
C ASP A 454 15.23 -35.05 -20.79
N ALA A 455 14.51 -34.63 -19.74
CA ALA A 455 14.82 -34.84 -18.33
C ALA A 455 16.17 -34.24 -17.91
N ASP A 456 16.54 -33.11 -18.50
CA ASP A 456 17.78 -32.40 -18.20
C ASP A 456 17.69 -31.49 -16.96
N GLY A 457 16.50 -31.32 -16.40
CA GLY A 457 16.21 -30.51 -15.22
C GLY A 457 15.82 -29.06 -15.53
N THR A 458 15.69 -28.69 -16.80
CA THR A 458 15.19 -27.41 -17.29
C THR A 458 13.87 -27.61 -18.03
N ILE A 459 13.02 -26.58 -18.09
CA ILE A 459 11.73 -26.65 -18.79
C ILE A 459 11.90 -26.00 -20.17
N ASP A 460 11.73 -26.79 -21.23
CA ASP A 460 11.95 -26.33 -22.59
C ASP A 460 10.67 -26.11 -23.40
N PRO A 461 10.72 -25.24 -24.43
CA PRO A 461 9.65 -25.16 -25.40
C PRO A 461 9.26 -26.51 -26.00
N GLY A 462 7.98 -26.86 -25.90
CA GLY A 462 7.44 -28.14 -26.35
C GLY A 462 7.21 -29.16 -25.22
N GLU A 463 7.76 -28.92 -24.04
CA GLU A 463 7.57 -29.77 -22.87
C GLU A 463 6.33 -29.37 -22.07
N GLU A 464 5.83 -30.31 -21.28
CA GLU A 464 4.76 -30.07 -20.33
C GLU A 464 5.33 -29.79 -18.94
N VAL A 465 4.54 -29.18 -18.06
CA VAL A 465 4.97 -28.85 -16.69
C VAL A 465 4.11 -29.58 -15.68
N THR A 466 4.74 -30.30 -14.76
CA THR A 466 4.07 -30.91 -13.60
C THR A 466 4.52 -30.28 -12.31
N LEU A 467 3.56 -30.04 -11.41
CA LEU A 467 3.79 -29.53 -10.08
C LEU A 467 3.33 -30.53 -9.01
N GLU A 468 4.07 -30.54 -7.91
CA GLU A 468 3.79 -31.31 -6.70
C GLU A 468 3.58 -30.35 -5.53
N PHE A 469 2.47 -30.50 -4.81
CA PHE A 469 2.13 -29.59 -3.71
C PHE A 469 1.29 -30.25 -2.62
N ALA A 470 1.30 -29.67 -1.42
CA ALA A 470 0.42 -30.06 -0.33
C ALA A 470 -0.40 -28.86 0.14
N LEU A 471 -1.60 -29.15 0.64
CA LEU A 471 -2.53 -28.14 1.16
C LEU A 471 -2.81 -28.43 2.64
N GLN A 472 -2.65 -27.42 3.47
CA GLN A 472 -2.93 -27.50 4.91
C GLN A 472 -3.64 -26.24 5.39
N ASN A 473 -4.30 -26.31 6.53
CA ASN A 473 -4.75 -25.13 7.26
C ASN A 473 -3.66 -24.65 8.23
N ASP A 474 -3.90 -23.57 8.98
CA ASP A 474 -2.90 -23.00 9.90
C ASP A 474 -2.56 -23.94 11.08
N ALA A 475 -3.48 -24.86 11.40
CA ALA A 475 -3.25 -25.91 12.39
C ALA A 475 -2.46 -27.12 11.84
N GLY A 476 -2.04 -27.09 10.57
CA GLY A 476 -1.32 -28.18 9.90
C GLY A 476 -2.18 -29.37 9.46
N ALA A 477 -3.51 -29.26 9.54
CA ALA A 477 -4.42 -30.29 9.07
C ALA A 477 -4.57 -30.22 7.53
N ALA A 478 -4.56 -31.38 6.87
CA ALA A 478 -4.67 -31.46 5.42
C ALA A 478 -6.02 -30.88 4.90
N VAL A 479 -5.95 -30.09 3.82
CA VAL A 479 -7.11 -29.52 3.14
C VAL A 479 -7.35 -30.25 1.82
N ALA A 480 -8.61 -30.65 1.56
CA ALA A 480 -8.96 -31.34 0.32
C ALA A 480 -9.20 -30.32 -0.81
N PRO A 481 -8.62 -30.52 -2.02
CA PRO A 481 -8.77 -29.58 -3.15
C PRO A 481 -10.22 -29.29 -3.53
N GLY A 482 -11.12 -30.27 -3.41
CA GLY A 482 -12.55 -30.11 -3.69
C GLY A 482 -13.29 -29.12 -2.76
N THR A 483 -12.65 -28.66 -1.68
CA THR A 483 -13.21 -27.68 -0.73
C THR A 483 -12.76 -26.23 -1.00
N LEU A 484 -11.80 -26.03 -1.90
CA LEU A 484 -11.31 -24.72 -2.33
C LEU A 484 -12.24 -24.12 -3.38
N ASP A 485 -12.48 -22.82 -3.38
CA ASP A 485 -13.22 -22.15 -4.46
C ASP A 485 -12.34 -21.81 -5.65
N GLU A 486 -11.03 -21.65 -5.43
CA GLU A 486 -10.05 -21.34 -6.47
C GLU A 486 -8.71 -22.03 -6.19
N LEU A 487 -8.08 -22.52 -7.25
CA LEU A 487 -6.67 -22.90 -7.29
C LEU A 487 -6.09 -22.22 -8.53
N HIS A 488 -5.05 -21.43 -8.34
CA HIS A 488 -4.54 -20.53 -9.37
C HIS A 488 -3.04 -20.70 -9.51
N VAL A 489 -2.56 -20.84 -10.74
CA VAL A 489 -1.14 -20.96 -11.04
C VAL A 489 -0.72 -19.86 -12.00
N VAL A 490 0.41 -19.24 -11.69
CA VAL A 490 1.09 -18.29 -12.57
C VAL A 490 2.51 -18.78 -12.81
N LEU A 491 2.93 -18.82 -14.06
CA LEU A 491 4.33 -18.98 -14.47
C LEU A 491 4.77 -17.71 -15.17
N ALA A 492 5.85 -17.09 -14.71
CA ALA A 492 6.40 -15.90 -15.34
C ALA A 492 7.93 -15.89 -15.31
N GLY A 493 8.53 -15.32 -16.35
CA GLY A 493 9.96 -15.08 -16.39
C GLY A 493 10.47 -14.62 -17.75
N PRO A 494 11.79 -14.43 -17.90
CA PRO A 494 12.81 -14.57 -16.87
C PRO A 494 12.66 -13.53 -15.75
N ASN A 495 13.21 -13.78 -14.56
CA ASN A 495 13.09 -12.88 -13.40
C ASN A 495 13.85 -11.54 -13.54
N THR A 496 14.60 -11.35 -14.64
CA THR A 496 15.19 -10.07 -15.06
C THR A 496 14.21 -9.18 -15.82
N ASN A 497 13.24 -9.79 -16.51
CA ASN A 497 12.13 -9.12 -17.17
C ASN A 497 10.96 -10.10 -17.26
N PHE A 498 10.10 -10.12 -16.25
CA PHE A 498 8.98 -11.05 -16.22
C PHE A 498 8.14 -10.92 -17.50
N GLN A 499 7.74 -12.06 -18.03
CA GLN A 499 6.69 -12.20 -19.03
C GLN A 499 5.80 -13.33 -18.56
N VAL A 500 4.49 -13.14 -18.57
CA VAL A 500 3.55 -14.18 -18.13
C VAL A 500 3.50 -15.26 -19.20
N LEU A 501 3.89 -16.49 -18.84
CA LEU A 501 3.81 -17.67 -19.72
C LEU A 501 2.50 -18.44 -19.53
N TYR A 502 2.05 -18.52 -18.28
CA TYR A 502 0.85 -19.23 -17.89
C TYR A 502 0.18 -18.46 -16.76
N ASP A 503 -1.12 -18.24 -16.87
CA ASP A 503 -1.95 -17.57 -15.87
C ASP A 503 -3.35 -18.17 -15.98
N ALA A 504 -3.70 -19.04 -15.03
CA ALA A 504 -5.00 -19.69 -15.05
C ALA A 504 -5.48 -20.16 -13.67
N ALA A 505 -6.79 -20.00 -13.48
CA ALA A 505 -7.55 -20.76 -12.50
C ALA A 505 -7.67 -22.23 -12.98
N VAL A 506 -6.99 -23.12 -12.29
CA VAL A 506 -6.99 -24.56 -12.55
C VAL A 506 -8.32 -25.17 -12.08
N PRO A 507 -8.98 -26.00 -12.90
CA PRO A 507 -10.14 -26.76 -12.46
C PRO A 507 -9.78 -27.71 -11.30
N ARG A 508 -10.23 -27.40 -10.08
CA ARG A 508 -9.99 -28.20 -8.85
C ARG A 508 -10.34 -29.69 -8.98
N ALA A 509 -11.28 -30.02 -9.86
CA ALA A 509 -11.69 -31.41 -10.12
C ALA A 509 -10.62 -32.24 -10.85
N LEU A 510 -9.60 -31.60 -11.44
CA LEU A 510 -8.43 -32.27 -12.02
C LEU A 510 -7.39 -32.66 -10.97
N VAL A 511 -7.43 -32.06 -9.78
CA VAL A 511 -6.53 -32.41 -8.68
C VAL A 511 -7.09 -33.64 -7.96
N THR A 512 -6.42 -34.78 -8.13
CA THR A 512 -6.85 -36.07 -7.58
C THR A 512 -5.74 -36.73 -6.77
N GLY A 513 -6.07 -37.78 -6.01
CA GLY A 513 -5.10 -38.51 -5.18
C GLY A 513 -5.01 -38.03 -3.73
N VAL A 514 -3.87 -38.28 -3.10
CA VAL A 514 -3.55 -37.91 -1.71
C VAL A 514 -2.36 -36.96 -1.71
N PRO A 515 -2.23 -36.05 -0.71
CA PRO A 515 -1.09 -35.16 -0.65
C PRO A 515 0.24 -35.93 -0.44
N PRO A 516 1.35 -35.48 -1.05
CA PRO A 516 1.42 -34.35 -1.98
C PRO A 516 0.72 -34.65 -3.31
N PHE A 517 -0.11 -33.72 -3.76
CA PHE A 517 -0.86 -33.81 -5.00
C PHE A 517 0.07 -33.54 -6.18
N GLN A 518 -0.09 -34.31 -7.25
CA GLN A 518 0.56 -34.06 -8.52
C GLN A 518 -0.45 -33.53 -9.53
N LEU A 519 -0.07 -32.47 -10.24
CA LEU A 519 -0.88 -31.85 -11.29
C LEU A 519 0.04 -31.49 -12.45
N THR A 520 -0.18 -32.11 -13.61
CA THR A 520 0.30 -31.56 -14.88
C THR A 520 -0.58 -30.36 -15.21
N LEU A 521 0.04 -29.22 -15.48
CA LEU A 521 -0.67 -27.96 -15.69
C LEU A 521 -1.66 -28.12 -16.85
N PRO A 522 -2.96 -27.79 -16.66
CA PRO A 522 -3.93 -27.93 -17.74
C PRO A 522 -3.99 -26.68 -18.61
N GLU A 523 -4.28 -26.85 -19.88
CA GLU A 523 -4.59 -25.79 -20.84
C GLU A 523 -5.92 -26.09 -21.54
N ARG A 524 -6.76 -25.07 -21.73
CA ARG A 524 -8.00 -25.20 -22.51
C ARG A 524 -7.72 -24.79 -23.96
N VAL A 525 -7.76 -25.76 -24.87
CA VAL A 525 -7.80 -25.52 -26.31
C VAL A 525 -9.24 -25.23 -26.72
N GLN A 526 -9.44 -24.23 -27.58
CA GLN A 526 -10.77 -23.71 -27.90
C GLN A 526 -10.99 -23.62 -29.40
N LEU A 527 -12.17 -24.04 -29.83
CA LEU A 527 -12.64 -23.98 -31.22
C LEU A 527 -11.59 -24.50 -32.22
N GLU A 528 -10.91 -25.60 -31.87
CA GLU A 528 -9.99 -26.25 -32.79
C GLU A 528 -10.78 -26.84 -33.95
N HIS A 529 -10.49 -26.41 -35.18
CA HIS A 529 -10.97 -27.08 -36.37
C HIS A 529 -10.20 -28.39 -36.56
N VAL A 530 -10.92 -29.51 -36.44
CA VAL A 530 -10.35 -30.86 -36.57
C VAL A 530 -10.64 -31.51 -37.93
N GLY A 531 -11.28 -30.76 -38.83
CA GLY A 531 -11.66 -31.19 -40.17
C GLY A 531 -13.14 -30.92 -40.48
N ASP A 532 -13.52 -31.28 -41.71
CA ASP A 532 -14.89 -31.16 -42.20
C ASP A 532 -15.53 -32.53 -42.33
N SER A 533 -16.77 -32.66 -41.86
CA SER A 533 -17.57 -33.89 -42.03
C SER A 533 -17.85 -34.15 -43.50
N SER A 534 -17.68 -35.38 -43.96
CA SER A 534 -17.69 -35.76 -45.38
C SER A 534 -19.09 -36.04 -45.94
N GLY A 535 -20.12 -36.08 -45.09
CA GLY A 535 -21.43 -36.63 -45.46
C GLY A 535 -21.59 -38.13 -45.14
N ALA A 536 -20.57 -38.74 -44.53
CA ALA A 536 -20.57 -40.08 -43.96
C ALA A 536 -20.04 -40.03 -42.52
N LEU A 537 -20.17 -41.14 -41.78
CA LEU A 537 -19.63 -41.19 -40.42
C LEU A 537 -18.10 -41.12 -40.46
N ASP A 538 -17.57 -40.03 -39.92
CA ASP A 538 -16.13 -39.75 -39.89
C ASP A 538 -15.50 -39.94 -38.52
N VAL A 539 -14.17 -39.97 -38.54
CA VAL A 539 -13.32 -39.97 -37.36
C VAL A 539 -12.41 -38.74 -37.44
N PHE A 540 -12.51 -37.88 -36.44
CA PHE A 540 -11.68 -36.69 -36.30
C PHE A 540 -10.65 -36.88 -35.21
N GLN A 541 -9.54 -36.17 -35.37
CA GLN A 541 -8.41 -36.22 -34.47
C GLN A 541 -8.09 -34.81 -34.01
N SER A 542 -8.11 -34.59 -32.69
CA SER A 542 -7.59 -33.35 -32.12
C SER A 542 -6.05 -33.34 -32.16
N THR A 543 -5.47 -32.15 -32.32
CA THR A 543 -4.03 -31.95 -32.42
C THR A 543 -3.32 -32.34 -31.12
N ARG A 544 -3.95 -32.07 -29.97
CA ARG A 544 -3.39 -32.35 -28.65
C ARG A 544 -4.26 -33.33 -27.88
N PHE A 545 -3.61 -34.24 -27.17
CA PHE A 545 -4.21 -35.27 -26.35
C PHE A 545 -3.20 -35.67 -25.26
N PRO A 546 -3.65 -36.23 -24.12
CA PRO A 546 -5.01 -36.64 -23.80
C PRO A 546 -5.96 -35.47 -23.50
N HIS A 547 -7.26 -35.69 -23.72
CA HIS A 547 -8.31 -34.82 -23.18
C HIS A 547 -8.47 -35.12 -21.69
N ARG A 548 -8.22 -34.13 -20.86
CA ARG A 548 -8.41 -34.19 -19.40
C ARG A 548 -9.90 -34.00 -19.10
N LEU A 549 -10.50 -35.01 -18.47
CA LEU A 549 -11.92 -35.03 -18.11
C LEU A 549 -12.10 -35.06 -16.60
N ALA A 550 -13.01 -34.23 -16.10
CA ALA A 550 -13.41 -34.18 -14.70
C ALA A 550 -14.80 -33.54 -14.56
N THR A 551 -15.34 -33.49 -13.34
CA THR A 551 -16.60 -32.77 -13.10
C THR A 551 -16.47 -31.30 -13.50
N GLY A 552 -17.29 -30.86 -14.47
CA GLY A 552 -17.22 -29.50 -15.02
C GLY A 552 -16.11 -29.28 -16.07
N VAL A 553 -15.31 -30.31 -16.38
CA VAL A 553 -14.27 -30.27 -17.41
C VAL A 553 -14.60 -31.34 -18.46
N ALA A 554 -15.13 -30.90 -19.61
CA ALA A 554 -15.56 -31.77 -20.69
C ALA A 554 -15.03 -31.30 -22.05
N THR A 555 -14.94 -32.24 -22.98
CA THR A 555 -14.74 -31.95 -24.40
C THR A 555 -16.07 -31.52 -25.02
N GLU A 556 -16.04 -30.40 -25.70
CA GLU A 556 -17.19 -29.79 -26.37
C GLU A 556 -16.98 -29.88 -27.88
N VAL A 557 -17.96 -30.41 -28.60
CA VAL A 557 -17.94 -30.49 -30.06
C VAL A 557 -19.02 -29.57 -30.61
N LEU A 558 -18.63 -28.61 -31.42
CA LEU A 558 -19.51 -27.75 -32.19
C LEU A 558 -19.36 -28.06 -33.68
N VAL A 559 -20.44 -27.91 -34.42
CA VAL A 559 -20.44 -28.09 -35.87
C VAL A 559 -20.96 -26.81 -36.52
N ARG A 560 -20.25 -26.31 -37.53
CA ARG A 560 -20.69 -25.18 -38.35
C ARG A 560 -21.93 -25.57 -39.16
N THR A 561 -23.01 -24.82 -38.98
CA THR A 561 -24.30 -25.06 -39.67
C THR A 561 -24.61 -24.02 -40.74
N GLY A 562 -23.84 -22.94 -40.81
CA GLY A 562 -24.00 -21.92 -41.84
C GLY A 562 -23.04 -20.76 -41.67
N THR A 563 -23.11 -19.84 -42.64
CA THR A 563 -22.33 -18.60 -42.68
C THR A 563 -23.33 -17.48 -42.93
N THR A 564 -23.64 -16.72 -41.88
CA THR A 564 -24.66 -15.66 -41.92
C THR A 564 -24.25 -14.57 -40.96
N GLY A 565 -24.40 -13.31 -41.37
CA GLY A 565 -24.02 -12.14 -40.57
C GLY A 565 -22.78 -11.46 -41.15
N GLY A 566 -21.84 -11.07 -40.30
CA GLY A 566 -20.65 -10.32 -40.68
C GLY A 566 -19.78 -11.02 -41.74
N ALA A 567 -19.36 -10.27 -42.77
CA ALA A 567 -18.44 -10.77 -43.80
C ALA A 567 -17.48 -9.68 -44.26
N THR A 568 -16.18 -9.95 -44.15
CA THR A 568 -15.13 -8.96 -44.37
C THR A 568 -13.79 -9.62 -44.70
N ARG A 569 -12.72 -8.83 -44.71
CA ARG A 569 -11.34 -9.30 -44.86
C ARG A 569 -10.43 -8.61 -43.86
N LEU A 570 -9.32 -9.27 -43.55
CA LEU A 570 -8.23 -8.62 -42.81
C LEU A 570 -7.70 -7.42 -43.58
N ARG A 571 -7.54 -6.30 -42.87
CA ARG A 571 -6.98 -5.04 -43.38
C ARG A 571 -5.46 -5.02 -43.32
N ARG A 572 -4.88 -5.82 -42.43
CA ARG A 572 -3.44 -6.01 -42.20
C ARG A 572 -3.19 -7.44 -41.74
N PRO A 573 -1.96 -7.96 -41.86
CA PRO A 573 -1.62 -9.25 -41.29
C PRO A 573 -1.88 -9.27 -39.79
N ALA A 574 -2.28 -10.42 -39.27
CA ALA A 574 -2.43 -10.66 -37.84
C ALA A 574 -1.38 -11.70 -37.42
N ALA A 575 -0.62 -11.41 -36.37
CA ALA A 575 0.36 -12.34 -35.84
C ALA A 575 -0.33 -13.44 -35.01
N ALA A 576 0.27 -14.63 -34.96
CA ALA A 576 -0.12 -15.61 -33.97
C ALA A 576 -0.03 -15.00 -32.55
N ARG A 577 -0.89 -15.48 -31.66
CA ARG A 577 -1.09 -15.05 -30.26
C ARG A 577 -1.73 -13.67 -30.07
N ALA A 578 -1.89 -12.86 -31.12
CA ALA A 578 -2.67 -11.62 -30.98
C ALA A 578 -4.13 -11.95 -30.63
N ASN A 579 -4.72 -11.22 -29.68
CA ASN A 579 -6.10 -11.38 -29.22
C ASN A 579 -7.12 -10.50 -29.98
N PHE A 580 -6.70 -9.94 -31.11
CA PHE A 580 -7.54 -9.12 -31.97
C PHE A 580 -7.16 -9.27 -33.45
N ILE A 581 -8.07 -8.85 -34.32
CA ILE A 581 -7.80 -8.59 -35.74
C ILE A 581 -8.33 -7.23 -36.15
N ASP A 582 -7.74 -6.66 -37.19
CA ASP A 582 -8.25 -5.45 -37.83
C ASP A 582 -8.81 -5.79 -39.22
N VAL A 583 -10.07 -5.44 -39.43
CA VAL A 583 -10.84 -5.76 -40.62
C VAL A 583 -11.16 -4.52 -41.44
N VAL A 584 -11.52 -4.70 -42.71
CA VAL A 584 -11.90 -3.59 -43.61
C VAL A 584 -13.21 -2.95 -43.14
N LEU A 585 -14.19 -3.78 -42.76
CA LEU A 585 -15.51 -3.44 -42.23
C LEU A 585 -15.88 -4.39 -41.10
N VAL A 586 -16.58 -3.88 -40.08
CA VAL A 586 -17.12 -4.65 -38.94
C VAL A 586 -18.65 -4.80 -38.99
N ALA A 587 -19.27 -4.40 -40.10
CA ALA A 587 -20.72 -4.47 -40.24
C ALA A 587 -21.23 -5.88 -39.95
N ASP A 588 -22.32 -5.95 -39.18
CA ASP A 588 -23.02 -7.17 -38.78
C ASP A 588 -22.27 -8.12 -37.82
N PHE A 589 -21.05 -7.78 -37.35
CA PHE A 589 -20.43 -8.47 -36.22
C PHE A 589 -20.86 -7.87 -34.87
N ALA A 590 -21.04 -8.72 -33.87
CA ALA A 590 -21.42 -8.40 -32.50
C ALA A 590 -20.68 -9.28 -31.48
N ARG A 591 -20.73 -8.87 -30.21
CA ARG A 591 -20.19 -9.69 -29.11
C ARG A 591 -20.97 -11.00 -29.01
N GLY A 592 -20.22 -12.10 -28.93
CA GLY A 592 -20.76 -13.45 -28.80
C GLY A 592 -20.76 -14.23 -30.10
N ASP A 593 -20.58 -13.56 -31.22
CA ASP A 593 -20.52 -14.19 -32.53
C ASP A 593 -19.29 -15.08 -32.64
N THR A 594 -19.46 -16.25 -33.28
CA THR A 594 -18.34 -17.08 -33.70
C THR A 594 -17.99 -16.67 -35.13
N LEU A 595 -16.70 -16.52 -35.42
CA LEU A 595 -16.22 -16.26 -36.76
C LEU A 595 -15.15 -17.26 -37.18
N VAL A 596 -14.92 -17.33 -38.49
CA VAL A 596 -13.81 -18.03 -39.12
C VAL A 596 -12.91 -17.02 -39.84
N ILE A 597 -11.60 -17.19 -39.69
CA ILE A 597 -10.56 -16.51 -40.44
C ILE A 597 -9.96 -17.50 -41.42
N ASP A 598 -9.66 -17.06 -42.66
CA ASP A 598 -9.09 -17.92 -43.70
C ASP A 598 -9.97 -19.15 -44.02
N ASP A 599 -11.29 -18.93 -44.12
CA ASP A 599 -12.30 -19.95 -44.43
C ASP A 599 -11.90 -20.83 -45.63
N GLY A 600 -11.80 -22.15 -45.41
CA GLY A 600 -11.46 -23.15 -46.40
C GLY A 600 -9.97 -23.21 -46.78
N VAL A 601 -9.09 -22.52 -46.05
CA VAL A 601 -7.63 -22.51 -46.30
C VAL A 601 -6.96 -23.54 -45.37
N PRO A 602 -6.45 -24.67 -45.91
CA PRO A 602 -5.85 -25.71 -45.08
C PRO A 602 -4.66 -25.19 -44.27
N GLY A 603 -4.67 -25.46 -42.96
CA GLY A 603 -3.61 -25.06 -42.03
C GLY A 603 -3.58 -23.59 -41.64
N ALA A 604 -4.54 -22.78 -42.12
CA ALA A 604 -4.73 -21.39 -41.70
C ALA A 604 -6.15 -21.10 -41.23
N GLU A 605 -7.13 -21.98 -41.50
CA GLU A 605 -8.50 -21.81 -41.04
C GLU A 605 -8.59 -21.80 -39.51
N GLU A 606 -9.10 -20.70 -38.95
CA GLU A 606 -9.16 -20.51 -37.50
C GLU A 606 -10.51 -19.94 -37.05
N TYR A 607 -11.06 -20.51 -35.97
CA TYR A 607 -12.33 -20.10 -35.40
C TYR A 607 -12.15 -19.44 -34.04
N LEU A 608 -12.82 -18.30 -33.83
CA LEU A 608 -12.74 -17.50 -32.62
C LEU A 608 -14.10 -16.90 -32.28
N ARG A 609 -14.25 -16.47 -31.03
CA ARG A 609 -15.46 -15.78 -30.56
C ARG A 609 -15.19 -14.29 -30.37
N VAL A 610 -16.01 -13.46 -30.99
CA VAL A 610 -15.96 -12.01 -30.88
C VAL A 610 -16.37 -11.59 -29.47
N GLN A 611 -15.53 -10.79 -28.83
CA GLN A 611 -15.76 -10.25 -27.50
C GLN A 611 -16.13 -8.77 -27.54
N LEU A 612 -15.44 -7.97 -28.35
CA LEU A 612 -15.73 -6.55 -28.54
C LEU A 612 -15.50 -6.15 -30.00
N VAL A 613 -16.42 -5.36 -30.52
CA VAL A 613 -16.28 -4.67 -31.80
C VAL A 613 -15.88 -3.21 -31.50
N ASP A 614 -14.65 -2.85 -31.85
CA ASP A 614 -14.07 -1.53 -31.57
C ASP A 614 -13.58 -0.86 -32.85
N GLY A 615 -14.40 0.02 -33.43
CA GLY A 615 -14.10 0.69 -34.69
C GLY A 615 -13.95 -0.30 -35.85
N ARG A 616 -12.71 -0.63 -36.22
CA ARG A 616 -12.38 -1.64 -37.25
C ARG A 616 -11.71 -2.89 -36.68
N ARG A 617 -11.66 -3.02 -35.36
CA ARG A 617 -11.02 -4.09 -34.64
C ARG A 617 -12.06 -5.03 -34.05
N LEU A 618 -11.80 -6.32 -34.18
CA LEU A 618 -12.54 -7.38 -33.49
C LEU A 618 -11.60 -7.96 -32.44
N TRP A 619 -11.99 -7.85 -31.17
CA TRP A 619 -11.30 -8.47 -30.05
C TRP A 619 -11.91 -9.83 -29.73
N PHE A 620 -11.10 -10.76 -29.24
CA PHE A 620 -11.53 -12.13 -28.99
C PHE A 620 -11.49 -12.52 -27.52
N SER A 621 -12.39 -13.40 -27.14
CA SER A 621 -12.39 -14.06 -25.83
C SER A 621 -12.56 -15.55 -25.99
N ALA A 622 -12.30 -16.25 -24.89
CA ALA A 622 -12.70 -17.64 -24.80
C ALA A 622 -14.24 -17.80 -24.84
N PRO A 623 -14.80 -18.85 -25.48
CA PRO A 623 -16.25 -19.09 -25.49
C PRO A 623 -16.87 -19.36 -24.12
N ASN A 624 -16.13 -20.06 -23.25
CA ASN A 624 -16.59 -20.45 -21.92
C ASN A 624 -16.04 -19.54 -20.80
N GLN A 625 -15.06 -18.70 -21.09
CA GLN A 625 -14.51 -17.66 -20.19
C GLN A 625 -14.45 -16.32 -20.94
N PRO A 626 -15.59 -15.64 -21.13
CA PRO A 626 -15.68 -14.44 -21.97
C PRO A 626 -14.90 -13.23 -21.43
N ASP A 627 -14.36 -13.33 -20.23
CA ASP A 627 -13.46 -12.41 -19.54
C ASP A 627 -11.97 -12.70 -19.79
N ALA A 628 -11.62 -13.87 -20.31
CA ALA A 628 -10.26 -14.23 -20.69
C ALA A 628 -10.01 -13.96 -22.19
N PRO A 629 -8.91 -13.27 -22.56
CA PRO A 629 -8.55 -13.07 -23.95
C PRO A 629 -8.22 -14.40 -24.65
N ALA A 630 -8.59 -14.53 -25.92
CA ALA A 630 -8.20 -15.67 -26.75
C ALA A 630 -7.27 -15.20 -27.88
N GLY A 631 -6.04 -15.70 -27.90
CA GLY A 631 -5.07 -15.39 -28.94
C GLY A 631 -5.22 -16.28 -30.18
N LEU A 632 -4.88 -15.75 -31.35
CA LEU A 632 -4.80 -16.51 -32.60
C LEU A 632 -3.79 -17.67 -32.47
N ARG A 633 -4.10 -18.85 -32.99
CA ARG A 633 -3.16 -19.97 -33.10
C ARG A 633 -2.22 -19.80 -34.29
N PHE A 634 -2.73 -19.22 -35.38
CA PHE A 634 -1.98 -19.09 -36.62
C PHE A 634 -1.74 -17.61 -36.98
N PRO A 635 -0.63 -17.31 -37.68
CA PRO A 635 -0.50 -16.01 -38.33
C PRO A 635 -1.40 -15.97 -39.57
N HIS A 636 -2.10 -14.86 -39.77
CA HIS A 636 -3.00 -14.65 -40.91
C HIS A 636 -2.52 -13.50 -41.79
N LEU A 637 -2.66 -13.67 -43.10
CA LEU A 637 -2.19 -12.71 -44.08
C LEU A 637 -3.17 -11.55 -44.29
N ASN A 638 -2.65 -10.42 -44.77
CA ASN A 638 -3.50 -9.34 -45.23
C ASN A 638 -4.47 -9.82 -46.32
N GLY A 639 -5.75 -9.47 -46.21
CA GLY A 639 -6.79 -9.87 -47.16
C GLY A 639 -7.43 -11.24 -46.90
N ALA A 640 -6.98 -11.98 -45.87
CA ALA A 640 -7.64 -13.20 -45.39
C ALA A 640 -9.15 -12.98 -45.18
N SER A 641 -9.96 -13.99 -45.51
CA SER A 641 -11.42 -13.93 -45.28
C SER A 641 -11.71 -13.89 -43.78
N VAL A 642 -12.75 -13.15 -43.39
CA VAL A 642 -13.28 -13.15 -42.03
C VAL A 642 -14.79 -13.20 -42.13
N LEU A 643 -15.40 -14.29 -41.67
CA LEU A 643 -16.82 -14.56 -41.85
C LEU A 643 -17.46 -14.98 -40.52
N GLU A 644 -18.60 -14.40 -40.17
CA GLU A 644 -19.43 -14.90 -39.08
C GLU A 644 -20.03 -16.26 -39.45
N VAL A 645 -20.00 -17.18 -38.49
CA VAL A 645 -20.48 -18.55 -38.65
C VAL A 645 -21.48 -18.91 -37.57
N GLN A 646 -22.46 -19.71 -37.95
CA GLN A 646 -23.41 -20.31 -37.03
C GLN A 646 -22.89 -21.68 -36.63
N THR A 647 -22.88 -21.96 -35.32
CA THR A 647 -22.40 -23.23 -34.76
C THR A 647 -23.49 -23.89 -33.92
N SER A 648 -23.58 -25.21 -33.99
CA SER A 648 -24.49 -26.00 -33.16
C SER A 648 -23.74 -27.06 -32.34
N PRO A 649 -24.05 -27.25 -31.05
CA PRO A 649 -23.38 -28.25 -30.23
C PRO A 649 -23.78 -29.67 -30.61
N ARG A 650 -22.86 -30.60 -30.39
CA ARG A 650 -23.07 -32.05 -30.47
C ARG A 650 -22.85 -32.66 -29.09
N SER A 651 -23.59 -33.73 -28.81
CA SER A 651 -23.61 -34.38 -27.49
C SER A 651 -23.06 -35.81 -27.55
N ALA A 652 -22.17 -36.14 -26.61
CA ALA A 652 -21.74 -37.52 -26.38
C ALA A 652 -22.62 -38.20 -25.30
N PRO A 653 -22.88 -39.52 -25.39
CA PRO A 653 -22.52 -40.43 -26.47
C PRO A 653 -23.62 -40.49 -27.57
N ALA A 654 -24.53 -39.52 -27.63
CA ALA A 654 -25.69 -39.60 -28.52
C ALA A 654 -25.34 -39.37 -30.01
N GLN A 655 -24.39 -38.47 -30.26
CA GLN A 655 -24.03 -38.01 -31.61
C GLN A 655 -22.57 -38.29 -31.96
N TYR A 656 -21.69 -38.43 -30.96
CA TYR A 656 -20.31 -38.85 -31.13
C TYR A 656 -19.82 -39.66 -29.93
N SER A 657 -18.78 -40.46 -30.13
CA SER A 657 -17.96 -41.00 -29.04
C SER A 657 -16.60 -40.29 -28.98
N LEU A 658 -16.07 -40.15 -27.77
CA LEU A 658 -14.75 -39.60 -27.50
C LEU A 658 -13.86 -40.69 -26.91
N ASP A 659 -12.71 -40.91 -27.53
CA ASP A 659 -11.57 -41.52 -26.87
C ASP A 659 -10.65 -40.41 -26.36
N ALA A 660 -10.76 -40.12 -25.07
CA ALA A 660 -10.03 -39.03 -24.44
C ALA A 660 -8.51 -39.26 -24.42
N ALA A 661 -8.04 -40.52 -24.40
CA ALA A 661 -6.61 -40.81 -24.33
C ALA A 661 -5.90 -40.45 -25.63
N SER A 662 -6.55 -40.74 -26.76
CA SER A 662 -6.03 -40.40 -28.09
C SER A 662 -6.55 -39.06 -28.61
N GLY A 663 -7.57 -38.45 -27.99
CA GLY A 663 -8.24 -37.26 -28.52
C GLY A 663 -9.06 -37.53 -29.79
N THR A 664 -9.44 -38.80 -30.02
CA THR A 664 -10.22 -39.23 -31.18
C THR A 664 -11.71 -38.99 -30.97
N ILE A 665 -12.37 -38.37 -31.94
CA ILE A 665 -13.81 -38.10 -31.95
C ILE A 665 -14.42 -38.87 -33.11
N THR A 666 -15.32 -39.80 -32.82
CA THR A 666 -15.98 -40.61 -33.84
C THR A 666 -17.45 -40.22 -33.94
N GLU A 667 -17.91 -39.86 -35.14
CA GLU A 667 -19.32 -39.61 -35.37
C GLU A 667 -20.14 -40.89 -35.16
N LEU A 668 -21.23 -40.77 -34.41
CA LEU A 668 -22.26 -41.80 -34.27
C LEU A 668 -23.52 -41.42 -35.06
N THR A 669 -23.68 -40.12 -35.29
CA THR A 669 -24.64 -39.54 -36.24
C THR A 669 -23.89 -38.56 -37.13
N GLU A 670 -24.16 -38.59 -38.42
CA GLU A 670 -23.55 -37.69 -39.40
C GLU A 670 -23.82 -36.22 -39.03
N PHE A 671 -22.78 -35.38 -39.14
CA PHE A 671 -22.82 -33.99 -38.65
C PHE A 671 -23.26 -32.95 -39.68
N GLY A 672 -23.22 -33.29 -40.96
CA GLY A 672 -23.59 -32.48 -42.11
C GLY A 672 -22.45 -32.45 -43.12
N ALA A 673 -22.72 -32.79 -44.39
CA ALA A 673 -21.70 -32.78 -45.43
C ALA A 673 -21.02 -31.41 -45.57
N SER A 674 -19.68 -31.42 -45.55
CA SER A 674 -18.79 -30.26 -45.52
C SER A 674 -18.95 -29.33 -44.31
N ALA A 675 -19.55 -29.82 -43.22
CA ALA A 675 -19.66 -29.05 -41.99
C ALA A 675 -18.35 -29.10 -41.20
N ALA A 676 -17.75 -27.93 -40.95
CA ALA A 676 -16.57 -27.82 -40.11
C ALA A 676 -16.85 -28.27 -38.68
N VAL A 677 -16.00 -29.15 -38.16
CA VAL A 677 -16.08 -29.70 -36.80
C VAL A 677 -15.08 -28.97 -35.92
N LEU A 678 -15.60 -28.33 -34.87
CA LEU A 678 -14.84 -27.54 -33.91
C LEU A 678 -14.84 -28.22 -32.56
N VAL A 679 -13.68 -28.31 -31.93
CA VAL A 679 -13.52 -29.00 -30.65
C VAL A 679 -12.88 -28.06 -29.63
N SER A 680 -13.49 -27.96 -28.46
CA SER A 680 -12.89 -27.31 -27.30
C SER A 680 -12.67 -28.35 -26.20
N TYR A 681 -11.45 -28.44 -25.68
CA TYR A 681 -11.07 -29.50 -24.74
C TYR A 681 -9.94 -29.01 -23.83
N THR A 682 -9.83 -29.64 -22.66
CA THR A 682 -8.73 -29.38 -21.74
C THR A 682 -7.68 -30.47 -21.94
N THR A 683 -6.42 -30.10 -22.04
CA THR A 683 -5.27 -31.00 -22.21
C THR A 683 -4.11 -30.47 -21.36
N ASP A 684 -2.93 -31.07 -21.46
CA ASP A 684 -1.74 -30.64 -20.71
C ASP A 684 -1.13 -29.41 -21.37
N PHE A 685 -0.82 -28.38 -20.60
CA PHE A 685 -0.11 -27.18 -21.01
C PHE A 685 1.28 -27.54 -21.53
N VAL A 686 1.63 -26.96 -22.67
CA VAL A 686 2.93 -27.14 -23.31
C VAL A 686 3.58 -25.78 -23.37
N VAL A 687 4.82 -25.69 -22.89
CA VAL A 687 5.58 -24.46 -22.88
C VAL A 687 5.74 -23.95 -24.31
N PRO A 688 5.31 -22.71 -24.61
CA PRO A 688 5.39 -22.20 -25.96
C PRO A 688 6.83 -21.87 -26.34
N SER A 689 7.14 -21.84 -27.63
CA SER A 689 8.45 -21.38 -28.13
C SER A 689 8.60 -19.87 -28.20
N VAL A 690 7.51 -19.14 -28.01
CA VAL A 690 7.47 -17.66 -27.98
C VAL A 690 6.60 -17.17 -26.83
N TYR A 691 6.88 -15.99 -26.31
CA TYR A 691 6.07 -15.38 -25.25
C TYR A 691 4.64 -15.10 -25.74
N PRO A 692 3.63 -15.38 -24.90
CA PRO A 692 2.26 -14.96 -25.14
C PRO A 692 2.09 -13.43 -25.23
N GLU A 693 0.89 -13.00 -25.60
CA GLU A 693 0.51 -11.59 -25.45
C GLU A 693 0.55 -11.21 -23.97
N ALA A 694 1.09 -10.03 -23.65
CA ALA A 694 1.12 -9.53 -22.27
C ALA A 694 -0.31 -9.46 -21.69
N ALA A 695 -0.45 -9.67 -20.39
CA ALA A 695 -1.76 -9.65 -19.73
C ALA A 695 -2.44 -8.28 -19.93
N ASN A 696 -3.66 -8.30 -20.47
CA ASN A 696 -4.40 -7.11 -20.91
C ASN A 696 -3.68 -6.21 -21.92
N GLY A 697 -2.60 -6.71 -22.51
CA GLY A 697 -1.72 -5.96 -23.38
C GLY A 697 -2.42 -5.47 -24.64
N SER A 698 -2.06 -4.26 -25.03
CA SER A 698 -2.48 -3.60 -26.25
C SER A 698 -1.26 -3.29 -27.13
N PRO A 699 -1.48 -2.83 -28.37
CA PRO A 699 -0.40 -2.32 -29.21
C PRO A 699 0.22 -0.99 -28.72
N ASP A 700 -0.31 -0.36 -27.67
CA ASP A 700 0.18 0.92 -27.18
C ASP A 700 1.50 0.77 -26.40
N LEU A 701 1.76 -0.40 -25.81
CA LEU A 701 3.04 -0.80 -25.24
C LEU A 701 3.72 -1.86 -26.13
N GLY A 702 5.01 -1.67 -26.39
CA GLY A 702 5.77 -2.52 -27.31
C GLY A 702 7.20 -2.80 -26.82
N ASP A 703 8.08 -3.15 -27.76
CA ASP A 703 9.46 -3.53 -27.46
C ASP A 703 10.20 -2.44 -26.65
N LEU A 704 9.93 -1.15 -26.91
CA LEU A 704 10.55 -0.03 -26.19
C LEU A 704 10.30 -0.05 -24.68
N GLN A 705 9.18 -0.64 -24.24
CA GLN A 705 8.84 -0.81 -22.83
C GLN A 705 9.27 -2.18 -22.29
N GLY A 706 9.96 -3.01 -23.08
CA GLY A 706 10.41 -4.34 -22.68
C GLY A 706 9.33 -5.42 -22.79
N LYS A 707 8.22 -5.17 -23.51
CA LYS A 707 7.21 -6.18 -23.82
C LYS A 707 7.79 -7.17 -24.83
N TRP A 708 7.76 -8.47 -24.53
CA TRP A 708 8.37 -9.51 -25.38
C TRP A 708 7.36 -10.38 -26.12
N SER A 709 6.10 -9.96 -26.22
CA SER A 709 5.06 -10.73 -26.93
C SER A 709 5.50 -11.15 -28.33
N ALA A 710 5.28 -12.43 -28.66
CA ALA A 710 5.72 -13.09 -29.89
C ALA A 710 7.25 -13.16 -30.13
N ARG A 711 8.09 -12.83 -29.14
CA ARG A 711 9.53 -13.09 -29.15
C ARG A 711 9.83 -14.51 -28.63
N ALA A 712 10.95 -15.09 -29.05
CA ALA A 712 11.37 -16.42 -28.60
C ALA A 712 11.55 -16.48 -27.09
N LEU A 713 11.24 -17.60 -26.44
CA LEU A 713 11.61 -17.77 -25.02
C LEU A 713 13.12 -17.66 -24.85
N VAL A 714 13.55 -17.02 -23.77
CA VAL A 714 14.97 -16.91 -23.42
C VAL A 714 15.30 -17.87 -22.28
N SER A 715 16.51 -18.43 -22.33
CA SER A 715 17.03 -19.21 -21.22
C SER A 715 17.18 -18.33 -19.98
N GLY A 716 16.83 -18.85 -18.81
CA GLY A 716 16.98 -18.11 -17.56
C GLY A 716 16.18 -18.69 -16.40
N THR A 717 16.09 -17.90 -15.33
CA THR A 717 15.30 -18.25 -14.14
C THR A 717 13.88 -17.74 -14.27
N TYR A 718 12.92 -18.65 -14.17
CA TYR A 718 11.49 -18.37 -14.16
C TYR A 718 10.92 -18.69 -12.78
N VAL A 719 9.75 -18.15 -12.48
CA VAL A 719 9.09 -18.34 -11.19
C VAL A 719 7.67 -18.82 -11.41
N ALA A 720 7.30 -19.86 -10.67
CA ALA A 720 5.95 -20.34 -10.54
C ALA A 720 5.36 -19.86 -9.21
N SER A 721 4.11 -19.40 -9.19
CA SER A 721 3.32 -19.26 -7.96
C SER A 721 2.10 -20.16 -8.00
N LEU A 722 1.80 -20.79 -6.88
CA LEU A 722 0.55 -21.49 -6.63
C LEU A 722 -0.18 -20.81 -5.47
N GLY A 723 -1.37 -20.27 -5.77
CA GLY A 723 -2.28 -19.71 -4.78
C GLY A 723 -3.57 -20.53 -4.70
N VAL A 724 -4.16 -20.62 -3.52
CA VAL A 724 -5.50 -21.17 -3.35
C VAL A 724 -6.38 -20.19 -2.61
N ALA A 725 -7.67 -20.19 -2.91
CA ALA A 725 -8.63 -19.36 -2.20
C ALA A 725 -9.91 -20.12 -1.86
N LYS A 726 -10.58 -19.64 -0.82
CA LYS A 726 -11.87 -20.13 -0.37
C LYS A 726 -12.75 -18.95 0.02
N ASP A 727 -14.02 -19.07 -0.33
CA ASP A 727 -15.03 -18.09 -0.01
C ASP A 727 -15.83 -18.52 1.21
N PHE A 728 -16.09 -17.56 2.08
CA PHE A 728 -16.87 -17.74 3.30
C PHE A 728 -18.01 -16.75 3.35
N ASP A 729 -19.21 -17.25 3.64
CA ASP A 729 -20.37 -16.41 3.92
C ASP A 729 -20.43 -16.12 5.42
N TYR A 730 -20.03 -14.92 5.83
CA TYR A 730 -20.31 -14.43 7.17
C TYR A 730 -21.75 -13.91 7.25
N ARG A 731 -22.53 -14.45 8.17
CA ARG A 731 -23.95 -14.10 8.33
C ARG A 731 -24.19 -13.42 9.67
N PHE A 732 -24.72 -12.20 9.62
CA PHE A 732 -25.14 -11.44 10.79
C PHE A 732 -26.60 -11.02 10.63
N GLY A 733 -27.49 -11.65 11.40
CA GLY A 733 -28.93 -11.48 11.21
C GLY A 733 -29.38 -11.93 9.80
N ASN A 734 -29.94 -11.01 9.02
CA ASN A 734 -30.32 -11.24 7.61
C ASN A 734 -29.30 -10.72 6.59
N ALA A 735 -28.17 -10.17 7.06
CA ALA A 735 -27.11 -9.68 6.19
C ALA A 735 -26.05 -10.77 5.98
N THR A 736 -25.59 -10.89 4.74
CA THR A 736 -24.50 -11.78 4.36
C THR A 736 -23.36 -10.95 3.76
N THR A 737 -22.16 -11.16 4.30
CA THR A 737 -20.91 -10.66 3.73
C THR A 737 -20.12 -11.86 3.25
N ARG A 738 -19.74 -11.85 1.96
CA ARG A 738 -18.88 -12.89 1.40
C ARG A 738 -17.44 -12.42 1.51
N TYR A 739 -16.62 -13.18 2.21
CA TYR A 739 -15.18 -12.98 2.28
C TYR A 739 -14.47 -13.99 1.40
N ARG A 740 -13.30 -13.60 0.91
CA ARG A 740 -12.37 -14.49 0.22
C ARG A 740 -11.08 -14.54 1.03
N ALA A 741 -10.75 -15.72 1.54
CA ALA A 741 -9.44 -15.98 2.12
C ALA A 741 -8.56 -16.66 1.09
N SER A 742 -7.32 -16.20 0.95
CA SER A 742 -6.32 -16.82 0.10
C SER A 742 -5.09 -17.23 0.90
N SER A 743 -4.42 -18.26 0.42
CA SER A 743 -3.13 -18.65 0.97
C SER A 743 -2.08 -17.57 0.71
N PRO A 744 -1.06 -17.42 1.57
CA PRO A 744 0.17 -16.73 1.20
C PRO A 744 0.76 -17.28 -0.11
N ALA A 745 1.66 -16.51 -0.70
CA ALA A 745 2.39 -16.90 -1.90
C ALA A 745 3.18 -18.19 -1.66
N ALA A 746 2.90 -19.26 -2.40
CA ALA A 746 3.80 -20.39 -2.53
C ALA A 746 4.50 -20.29 -3.88
N THR A 747 5.76 -19.87 -3.88
CA THR A 747 6.54 -19.67 -5.11
C THR A 747 7.70 -20.65 -5.22
N ARG A 748 8.09 -20.95 -6.46
CA ARG A 748 9.25 -21.80 -6.76
C ARG A 748 9.94 -21.32 -8.02
N SER A 749 11.25 -21.15 -7.97
CA SER A 749 12.04 -20.87 -9.17
C SER A 749 12.27 -22.16 -9.96
N PHE A 750 12.33 -22.04 -11.28
CA PHE A 750 12.68 -23.12 -12.21
C PHE A 750 13.50 -22.56 -13.37
N LEU A 751 14.22 -23.45 -14.06
CA LEU A 751 15.10 -23.10 -15.16
C LEU A 751 14.41 -23.39 -16.49
N VAL A 752 14.70 -22.58 -17.50
CA VAL A 752 14.22 -22.75 -18.87
C VAL A 752 15.42 -22.67 -19.80
N GLY A 753 15.47 -23.50 -20.85
CA GLY A 753 16.57 -23.55 -21.80
C GLY A 753 17.89 -23.91 -21.14
N ASP A 754 19.00 -23.48 -21.75
CA ASP A 754 20.37 -23.74 -21.30
C ASP A 754 20.78 -23.13 -19.93
N ALA A 755 19.83 -22.67 -19.10
CA ALA A 755 20.13 -22.11 -17.79
C ALA A 755 20.60 -23.19 -16.81
N PHE A 756 21.67 -22.92 -16.07
CA PHE A 756 22.31 -23.92 -15.19
C PHE A 756 21.93 -23.78 -13.71
N GLU A 757 21.74 -22.56 -13.22
CA GLU A 757 21.41 -22.30 -11.82
C GLU A 757 20.39 -21.16 -11.66
N PRO A 758 19.52 -21.21 -10.63
CA PRO A 758 18.57 -20.13 -10.38
C PRO A 758 19.28 -18.84 -9.94
N GLU A 759 18.98 -17.74 -10.62
CA GLU A 759 19.40 -16.40 -10.24
C GLU A 759 18.38 -15.78 -9.28
N PRO A 760 18.79 -15.07 -8.22
CA PRO A 760 17.85 -14.39 -7.33
C PRO A 760 17.25 -13.15 -7.99
N TYR A 761 16.03 -12.80 -7.58
CA TYR A 761 15.47 -11.49 -7.88
C TYR A 761 16.14 -10.42 -7.00
N THR A 762 16.72 -9.38 -7.61
CA THR A 762 17.60 -8.42 -6.90
C THR A 762 17.02 -7.03 -6.71
N ARG A 763 15.82 -6.72 -7.22
CA ARG A 763 15.30 -5.34 -7.23
C ARG A 763 14.64 -4.94 -5.92
N ILE A 764 13.95 -5.89 -5.28
CA ILE A 764 13.35 -5.76 -3.94
C ILE A 764 13.79 -7.02 -3.19
N PRO A 765 14.31 -6.90 -1.95
CA PRO A 765 14.86 -8.04 -1.23
C PRO A 765 13.83 -9.15 -1.01
N ASP A 766 12.65 -8.77 -0.53
CA ASP A 766 11.54 -9.66 -0.18
C ASP A 766 10.26 -8.87 0.15
N GLY A 767 9.16 -9.58 0.36
CA GLY A 767 7.89 -9.00 0.81
C GLY A 767 7.95 -8.30 2.18
N ALA A 768 8.94 -8.59 3.04
CA ALA A 768 9.05 -7.94 4.36
C ALA A 768 9.31 -6.43 4.24
N SER A 769 9.91 -6.00 3.12
CA SER A 769 10.05 -4.58 2.76
C SER A 769 8.69 -3.87 2.65
N CYS A 770 7.64 -4.59 2.21
CA CYS A 770 6.27 -4.07 2.17
C CYS A 770 5.58 -4.19 3.52
N GLU A 771 5.84 -5.27 4.26
CA GLU A 771 5.21 -5.58 5.55
C GLU A 771 5.69 -4.67 6.72
N ALA A 772 6.75 -3.90 6.48
CA ALA A 772 7.14 -2.80 7.35
C ALA A 772 5.97 -1.83 7.57
N CYS A 773 5.21 -1.51 6.52
CA CYS A 773 4.07 -0.58 6.59
C CYS A 773 2.72 -1.29 6.46
N HIS A 774 2.66 -2.34 5.64
CA HIS A 774 1.47 -3.16 5.47
C HIS A 774 1.47 -4.28 6.51
N GLN A 775 0.34 -4.63 7.12
CA GLN A 775 0.30 -5.86 7.93
C GLN A 775 0.48 -7.11 7.08
N GLU A 776 -0.07 -7.01 5.87
CA GLU A 776 -0.09 -8.03 4.85
C GLU A 776 -0.35 -7.35 3.50
N LEU A 777 0.14 -7.94 2.41
CA LEU A 777 -0.25 -7.56 1.06
C LEU A 777 -1.32 -8.51 0.53
N ALA A 778 -2.54 -7.99 0.38
CA ALA A 778 -3.60 -8.67 -0.34
C ALA A 778 -4.32 -7.69 -1.28
N TYR A 779 -4.58 -8.12 -2.51
CA TYR A 779 -5.22 -7.31 -3.55
C TYR A 779 -6.19 -8.17 -4.37
N HIS A 780 -6.83 -7.56 -5.38
CA HIS A 780 -7.85 -8.23 -6.20
C HIS A 780 -9.00 -8.84 -5.38
N GLY A 781 -9.44 -8.10 -4.35
CA GLY A 781 -10.52 -8.55 -3.45
C GLY A 781 -10.11 -9.67 -2.49
N GLY A 782 -8.80 -9.85 -2.27
CA GLY A 782 -8.24 -10.88 -1.40
C GLY A 782 -7.88 -12.17 -2.14
N THR A 783 -7.99 -12.21 -3.49
CA THR A 783 -7.61 -13.40 -4.28
C THR A 783 -6.09 -13.65 -4.28
N TYR A 784 -5.28 -12.58 -4.37
CA TYR A 784 -3.82 -12.71 -4.39
C TYR A 784 -3.21 -12.09 -3.14
N ARG A 785 -2.27 -12.82 -2.54
CA ARG A 785 -1.59 -12.48 -1.29
C ARG A 785 -0.07 -12.64 -1.45
N GLY A 786 0.69 -11.71 -0.88
CA GLY A 786 2.16 -11.69 -0.88
C GLY A 786 2.78 -11.02 -2.11
N PHE A 787 3.90 -10.32 -1.91
CA PHE A 787 4.65 -9.63 -2.97
C PHE A 787 5.10 -10.60 -4.07
N GLU A 788 5.51 -11.80 -3.67
CA GLU A 788 6.08 -12.84 -4.51
C GLU A 788 5.08 -13.38 -5.54
N THR A 789 3.78 -13.38 -5.22
CA THR A 789 2.72 -13.66 -6.20
C THR A 789 2.50 -12.46 -7.11
N CYS A 790 2.36 -11.25 -6.52
CA CYS A 790 2.00 -10.06 -7.27
C CYS A 790 3.06 -9.68 -8.33
N ILE A 791 4.34 -9.87 -8.03
CA ILE A 791 5.44 -9.53 -8.95
C ILE A 791 5.44 -10.40 -10.22
N LEU A 792 4.80 -11.57 -10.24
CA LEU A 792 4.75 -12.39 -11.45
C LEU A 792 3.91 -11.75 -12.56
N CYS A 793 2.83 -11.05 -12.20
CA CYS A 793 1.98 -10.34 -13.16
C CYS A 793 2.35 -8.85 -13.25
N HIS A 794 2.62 -8.20 -12.12
CA HIS A 794 2.97 -6.78 -12.08
C HIS A 794 4.46 -6.50 -12.30
N GLY A 795 5.33 -7.49 -12.26
CA GLY A 795 6.69 -7.39 -12.78
C GLY A 795 6.74 -7.53 -14.29
N ALA A 796 5.66 -8.05 -14.90
CA ALA A 796 5.66 -8.43 -16.30
C ALA A 796 5.50 -7.23 -17.23
N SER A 797 6.43 -7.08 -18.18
CA SER A 797 6.46 -5.90 -19.04
C SER A 797 5.32 -5.91 -20.06
N GLY A 798 4.68 -4.76 -20.25
CA GLY A 798 3.54 -4.61 -21.15
C GLY A 798 2.20 -5.00 -20.54
N THR A 799 2.15 -5.35 -19.26
CA THR A 799 0.89 -5.58 -18.53
C THR A 799 0.16 -4.25 -18.32
N GLU A 800 -1.10 -4.21 -18.75
CA GLU A 800 -1.98 -3.03 -18.66
C GLU A 800 -3.16 -3.28 -17.71
N ASP A 801 -3.89 -2.22 -17.36
CA ASP A 801 -5.09 -2.32 -16.54
C ASP A 801 -6.27 -2.99 -17.28
N LEU A 802 -7.43 -3.11 -16.63
CA LEU A 802 -8.55 -3.88 -17.19
C LEU A 802 -9.03 -3.24 -18.51
N PRO A 803 -8.89 -3.91 -19.66
CA PRO A 803 -9.06 -3.28 -20.95
C PRO A 803 -10.54 -3.28 -21.36
N ARG A 804 -10.90 -2.37 -22.26
CA ARG A 804 -12.29 -2.22 -22.71
C ARG A 804 -12.86 -3.46 -23.40
N TYR A 805 -12.04 -4.33 -23.98
CA TYR A 805 -12.55 -5.60 -24.52
C TYR A 805 -13.02 -6.57 -23.41
N VAL A 806 -12.53 -6.44 -22.18
CA VAL A 806 -13.04 -7.18 -21.01
C VAL A 806 -14.20 -6.42 -20.37
N ALA A 807 -14.15 -5.09 -20.33
CA ALA A 807 -15.20 -4.23 -19.76
C ALA A 807 -15.49 -3.00 -20.64
N ALA A 808 -16.43 -3.12 -21.58
CA ALA A 808 -16.60 -2.14 -22.67
C ALA A 808 -16.94 -0.70 -22.23
N ASN A 809 -17.53 -0.56 -21.05
CA ASN A 809 -17.88 0.72 -20.46
C ASN A 809 -16.79 1.28 -19.53
N ALA A 810 -15.67 0.57 -19.34
CA ALA A 810 -14.52 1.13 -18.64
C ALA A 810 -13.97 2.36 -19.38
N PRO A 811 -13.44 3.36 -18.66
CA PRO A 811 -12.71 4.47 -19.26
C PRO A 811 -11.58 3.98 -20.17
N GLU A 812 -11.24 4.76 -21.18
CA GLU A 812 -10.15 4.44 -22.08
C GLU A 812 -8.80 4.81 -21.43
N THR A 813 -7.98 3.80 -21.15
CA THR A 813 -6.70 3.88 -20.43
C THR A 813 -5.54 3.38 -21.31
N ARG A 814 -5.44 3.90 -22.53
CA ARG A 814 -4.41 3.48 -23.50
C ARG A 814 -2.99 3.61 -22.94
N GLY A 815 -2.21 2.53 -22.99
CA GLY A 815 -0.83 2.52 -22.53
C GLY A 815 -0.68 2.62 -21.01
N LEU A 816 -1.76 2.46 -20.23
CA LEU A 816 -1.70 2.51 -18.78
C LEU A 816 -1.11 1.21 -18.24
N SER A 817 0.21 1.21 -18.09
CA SER A 817 0.95 0.11 -17.48
C SER A 817 0.61 -0.02 -16.00
N VAL A 818 0.31 -1.24 -15.56
CA VAL A 818 0.14 -1.60 -14.14
C VAL A 818 1.37 -2.28 -13.58
N GLU A 819 2.52 -2.14 -14.24
CA GLU A 819 3.77 -2.70 -13.76
C GLU A 819 4.24 -2.02 -12.48
N PHE A 820 4.81 -2.77 -11.54
CA PHE A 820 5.26 -2.26 -10.25
C PHE A 820 6.29 -1.14 -10.34
N ARG A 821 7.12 -1.10 -11.40
CA ARG A 821 8.06 0.01 -11.63
C ARG A 821 7.38 1.37 -11.85
N ASN A 822 6.11 1.36 -12.25
CA ASN A 822 5.28 2.56 -12.42
C ASN A 822 4.19 2.65 -11.34
N LEU A 823 3.42 1.57 -11.17
CA LEU A 823 2.24 1.50 -10.31
C LEU A 823 2.58 1.75 -8.85
N LEU A 824 3.61 1.10 -8.29
CA LEU A 824 3.96 1.28 -6.88
C LEU A 824 4.37 2.72 -6.60
N HIS A 825 5.18 3.31 -7.47
CA HIS A 825 5.59 4.71 -7.34
C HIS A 825 4.39 5.66 -7.37
N ARG A 826 3.47 5.51 -8.34
CA ARG A 826 2.26 6.35 -8.43
C ARG A 826 1.37 6.19 -7.20
N ILE A 827 1.10 4.96 -6.77
CA ILE A 827 0.22 4.69 -5.63
C ILE A 827 0.80 5.31 -4.35
N HIS A 828 2.11 5.23 -4.13
CA HIS A 828 2.77 5.75 -2.93
C HIS A 828 3.05 7.26 -2.99
N ARG A 829 3.10 7.83 -4.20
CA ARG A 829 3.14 9.28 -4.42
C ARG A 829 1.77 9.92 -4.17
N GLY A 830 0.70 9.25 -4.61
CA GLY A 830 -0.72 9.57 -4.41
C GLY A 830 -1.02 11.06 -4.48
N VAL A 831 -1.38 11.71 -3.36
CA VAL A 831 -1.82 13.13 -3.32
C VAL A 831 -0.72 14.14 -3.71
N GLN A 832 0.51 13.66 -3.82
CA GLN A 832 1.65 14.48 -4.25
C GLN A 832 1.95 14.33 -5.75
N LEU A 833 1.15 13.53 -6.46
CA LEU A 833 1.07 13.55 -7.91
C LEU A 833 0.42 14.86 -8.36
N SER A 834 0.84 15.36 -9.51
CA SER A 834 0.23 16.51 -10.17
C SER A 834 -1.01 16.10 -10.96
N ASP A 835 -1.05 14.86 -11.42
CA ASP A 835 -2.19 14.25 -12.09
C ASP A 835 -3.17 13.67 -11.06
N GLU A 836 -4.14 14.48 -10.66
CA GLU A 836 -5.21 14.08 -9.75
C GLU A 836 -6.19 13.07 -10.39
N SER A 837 -6.11 12.84 -11.71
CA SER A 837 -7.02 11.97 -12.46
C SER A 837 -6.53 10.53 -12.60
N TYR A 838 -5.37 10.19 -12.04
CA TYR A 838 -4.82 8.84 -12.12
C TYR A 838 -5.74 7.80 -11.48
N GLN A 839 -6.25 6.89 -12.31
CA GLN A 839 -7.15 5.80 -11.95
C GLN A 839 -6.74 4.52 -12.68
N VAL A 840 -6.98 3.38 -12.05
CA VAL A 840 -6.74 2.05 -12.64
C VAL A 840 -8.06 1.31 -12.73
N ALA A 841 -8.42 0.81 -13.91
CA ALA A 841 -9.56 -0.07 -14.07
C ALA A 841 -9.19 -1.48 -13.59
N ILE A 842 -10.00 -2.02 -12.67
CA ILE A 842 -9.79 -3.38 -12.12
C ILE A 842 -11.11 -4.17 -12.18
N PRO A 843 -11.07 -5.52 -12.16
CA PRO A 843 -12.27 -6.34 -12.16
C PRO A 843 -13.29 -5.92 -11.09
N GLY A 844 -14.56 -5.83 -11.49
CA GLY A 844 -15.68 -5.45 -10.65
C GLY A 844 -16.76 -6.54 -10.60
N PRO A 845 -17.68 -6.49 -9.61
CA PRO A 845 -18.69 -7.52 -9.41
C PRO A 845 -19.88 -7.45 -10.36
N ALA A 846 -20.03 -6.36 -11.12
CA ALA A 846 -21.12 -6.20 -12.10
C ALA A 846 -20.90 -7.09 -13.33
N PRO A 847 -21.95 -7.45 -14.07
CA PRO A 847 -21.79 -8.18 -15.33
C PRO A 847 -21.21 -7.27 -16.42
N TYR A 848 -20.65 -7.88 -17.47
CA TYR A 848 -20.31 -7.18 -18.71
C TYR A 848 -21.53 -6.38 -19.22
N PRO A 849 -21.35 -5.14 -19.73
CA PRO A 849 -20.09 -4.44 -20.04
C PRO A 849 -19.46 -3.65 -18.87
N ASP A 850 -20.06 -3.68 -17.69
CA ASP A 850 -19.71 -2.86 -16.53
C ASP A 850 -18.93 -3.66 -15.45
N ASN A 851 -18.32 -4.78 -15.82
CA ASN A 851 -17.57 -5.70 -14.95
C ASN A 851 -16.22 -5.14 -14.47
N PHE A 852 -16.20 -3.86 -14.11
CA PHE A 852 -15.04 -3.13 -13.62
C PHE A 852 -15.39 -2.25 -12.42
N ARG A 853 -14.37 -1.81 -11.72
CA ARG A 853 -14.42 -0.66 -10.81
C ARG A 853 -13.17 0.19 -11.04
N LEU A 854 -13.26 1.47 -10.72
CA LEU A 854 -12.13 2.38 -10.79
C LEU A 854 -11.46 2.46 -9.43
N ALA A 855 -10.20 2.06 -9.39
CA ALA A 855 -9.34 2.26 -8.24
C ALA A 855 -8.67 3.63 -8.39
N GLU A 856 -9.11 4.58 -7.58
CA GLU A 856 -8.48 5.89 -7.45
C GLU A 856 -7.33 5.77 -6.45
N TYR A 857 -6.18 6.41 -6.70
CA TYR A 857 -5.05 6.37 -5.75
C TYR A 857 -4.56 7.75 -5.34
N HIS A 858 -5.02 8.82 -6.00
CA HIS A 858 -4.68 10.19 -5.64
C HIS A 858 -5.06 10.51 -4.19
N GLY A 859 -6.27 10.14 -3.76
CA GLY A 859 -6.72 10.31 -2.37
C GLY A 859 -6.22 9.24 -1.39
N PHE A 860 -5.36 8.30 -1.82
CA PHE A 860 -5.02 7.09 -1.04
C PHE A 860 -3.70 7.16 -0.30
N SER A 861 -2.76 8.01 -0.70
CA SER A 861 -1.50 8.14 0.02
C SER A 861 -0.79 9.46 -0.28
N SER A 862 -0.37 10.19 0.74
CA SER A 862 1.08 10.28 0.89
C SER A 862 1.38 9.16 1.86
N LEU A 863 2.29 8.24 1.54
CA LEU A 863 2.85 7.30 2.54
C LEU A 863 2.85 7.96 3.94
N PRO A 864 2.33 7.29 4.99
CA PRO A 864 1.96 7.91 6.27
C PRO A 864 3.03 8.88 6.76
N SER A 865 2.82 10.17 6.47
CA SER A 865 3.72 11.31 6.73
C SER A 865 5.18 10.92 7.05
N PHE A 866 5.87 10.19 6.16
CA PHE A 866 7.30 9.96 6.36
C PHE A 866 8.01 11.31 6.26
N PRO A 867 9.03 11.57 7.09
CA PRO A 867 9.92 12.72 6.92
C PRO A 867 10.39 12.84 5.46
N ASP A 868 10.61 11.68 4.81
CA ASP A 868 11.26 11.56 3.51
C ASP A 868 10.33 11.09 2.38
N ARG A 869 9.03 10.87 2.67
CA ARG A 869 8.01 10.46 1.69
C ARG A 869 8.46 9.23 0.87
N THR A 870 8.28 9.27 -0.46
CA THR A 870 8.75 8.25 -1.41
C THR A 870 10.23 8.41 -1.81
N LEU A 871 11.00 9.25 -1.12
CA LEU A 871 12.40 9.58 -1.49
C LEU A 871 13.42 8.66 -0.83
N ASP A 872 13.06 7.97 0.25
CA ASP A 872 13.89 6.97 0.90
C ASP A 872 13.75 5.62 0.18
N CYS A 873 14.45 5.48 -0.95
CA CYS A 873 14.38 4.29 -1.81
C CYS A 873 14.79 3.00 -1.08
N ALA A 874 15.65 3.10 -0.07
CA ALA A 874 16.16 1.95 0.69
C ALA A 874 15.04 1.23 1.47
N ARG A 875 13.92 1.91 1.78
CA ARG A 875 12.76 1.27 2.42
C ARG A 875 12.11 0.19 1.58
N CYS A 876 12.10 0.36 0.26
CA CYS A 876 11.48 -0.60 -0.66
C CYS A 876 12.53 -1.49 -1.34
N HIS A 877 13.67 -0.92 -1.72
CA HIS A 877 14.70 -1.64 -2.46
C HIS A 877 15.77 -2.28 -1.55
N GLY A 878 15.78 -1.97 -0.26
CA GLY A 878 16.87 -2.35 0.65
C GLY A 878 18.06 -1.39 0.57
N ALA A 879 18.79 -1.28 1.68
CA ALA A 879 19.95 -0.40 1.77
C ALA A 879 21.07 -0.83 0.79
N GLY A 880 21.62 0.12 0.05
CA GLY A 880 22.71 -0.12 -0.90
C GLY A 880 22.30 -0.83 -2.20
N ASN A 881 21.02 -1.04 -2.45
CA ASN A 881 20.55 -1.68 -3.67
C ASN A 881 20.61 -0.73 -4.87
N LEU A 882 21.41 -1.09 -5.88
CA LEU A 882 21.57 -0.30 -7.10
C LEU A 882 20.34 -0.34 -8.02
N ALA A 883 19.39 -1.24 -7.83
CA ALA A 883 18.14 -1.25 -8.59
C ALA A 883 17.29 0.01 -8.36
N ALA A 884 17.48 0.69 -7.21
CA ALA A 884 16.91 2.01 -6.96
C ALA A 884 17.62 3.14 -7.73
N LEU A 885 18.85 2.90 -8.19
CA LEU A 885 19.71 3.88 -8.85
C LEU A 885 19.64 3.81 -10.38
N LEU A 886 19.65 2.59 -10.90
CA LEU A 886 19.73 2.30 -12.33
C LEU A 886 18.61 1.31 -12.66
N PRO A 887 17.52 1.78 -13.28
CA PRO A 887 16.50 0.89 -13.79
C PRO A 887 17.12 -0.14 -14.74
N ASP A 888 16.76 -1.41 -14.57
CA ASP A 888 17.35 -2.48 -15.37
C ASP A 888 16.97 -2.40 -16.84
N GLU A 889 17.90 -2.79 -17.71
CA GLU A 889 17.61 -3.08 -19.09
C GLU A 889 16.74 -4.34 -19.20
N ARG A 890 15.70 -4.26 -20.04
CA ARG A 890 14.73 -5.33 -20.28
C ARG A 890 14.73 -5.78 -21.74
N ALA A 891 15.91 -5.73 -22.37
CA ALA A 891 16.05 -5.99 -23.79
C ALA A 891 15.93 -7.48 -24.06
N HIS A 892 15.14 -7.83 -25.08
CA HIS A 892 15.11 -9.20 -25.55
C HIS A 892 16.45 -9.52 -26.22
N PRO A 893 17.13 -10.64 -25.93
CA PRO A 893 18.44 -10.97 -26.51
C PRO A 893 18.46 -11.04 -28.04
N SER A 894 17.33 -11.39 -28.66
CA SER A 894 17.17 -11.43 -30.11
C SER A 894 16.62 -10.15 -30.75
N ALA A 895 16.24 -9.14 -29.95
CA ALA A 895 15.88 -7.85 -30.52
C ALA A 895 17.16 -7.17 -31.01
N GLU A 896 17.17 -6.73 -32.28
CA GLU A 896 18.15 -5.74 -32.74
C GLU A 896 18.13 -4.57 -31.75
N PHE A 897 19.29 -4.04 -31.37
CA PHE A 897 19.56 -3.02 -30.34
C PHE A 897 18.68 -1.76 -30.44
N LEU A 898 17.37 -1.90 -30.21
CA LEU A 898 16.45 -0.80 -30.05
C LEU A 898 16.69 -0.25 -28.64
N PRO A 899 16.93 1.06 -28.52
CA PRO A 899 17.05 1.68 -27.23
C PRO A 899 15.76 1.51 -26.43
N LEU A 900 15.87 1.08 -25.16
CA LEU A 900 14.72 0.89 -24.28
C LEU A 900 14.44 2.13 -23.44
N GLN A 901 13.16 2.33 -23.13
CA GLN A 901 12.70 3.30 -22.15
C GLN A 901 12.81 2.70 -20.74
N ILE A 902 13.99 2.79 -20.12
CA ILE A 902 14.24 2.22 -18.80
C ILE A 902 13.99 3.25 -17.68
N TRP A 903 14.24 4.53 -17.95
CA TRP A 903 14.08 5.64 -16.99
C TRP A 903 12.69 6.24 -17.04
N ARG A 904 12.18 6.58 -18.23
CA ARG A 904 10.87 7.23 -18.44
C ARG A 904 9.73 6.58 -17.66
N PRO A 905 9.46 5.26 -17.75
CA PRO A 905 8.33 4.66 -17.05
C PRO A 905 8.47 4.70 -15.52
N VAL A 906 9.69 4.75 -14.99
CA VAL A 906 9.96 4.81 -13.56
C VAL A 906 9.84 6.26 -13.05
N CYS A 907 10.58 7.18 -13.68
CA CYS A 907 10.64 8.58 -13.26
C CYS A 907 9.29 9.28 -13.38
N THR A 908 8.53 9.04 -14.46
CA THR A 908 7.19 9.62 -14.64
C THR A 908 6.13 9.02 -13.73
N GLY A 909 6.45 7.94 -13.00
CA GLY A 909 5.60 7.42 -11.92
C GLY A 909 5.54 8.33 -10.69
N CYS A 910 6.57 9.16 -10.47
CA CYS A 910 6.63 10.14 -9.39
C CYS A 910 6.67 11.59 -9.87
N HIS A 911 7.30 11.82 -11.03
CA HIS A 911 7.51 13.13 -11.66
C HIS A 911 6.56 13.30 -12.84
N ASP A 912 5.34 13.70 -12.52
CA ASP A 912 4.23 13.74 -13.45
C ASP A 912 3.77 15.16 -13.80
N ASP A 913 4.45 16.21 -13.33
CA ASP A 913 4.16 17.59 -13.73
C ASP A 913 4.55 17.88 -15.19
N GLU A 914 3.95 18.91 -15.79
CA GLU A 914 4.20 19.27 -17.19
C GLU A 914 5.68 19.55 -17.50
N PRO A 915 6.41 20.38 -16.73
CA PRO A 915 7.86 20.57 -16.92
C PRO A 915 8.67 19.27 -16.83
N ALA A 916 8.38 18.41 -15.85
CA ALA A 916 9.07 17.13 -15.71
C ALA A 916 8.84 16.22 -16.92
N ARG A 917 7.60 16.10 -17.39
CA ARG A 917 7.28 15.33 -18.60
C ARG A 917 7.98 15.89 -19.83
N ALA A 918 7.96 17.20 -20.03
CA ALA A 918 8.66 17.84 -21.15
C ALA A 918 10.17 17.64 -21.09
N HIS A 919 10.76 17.62 -19.88
CA HIS A 919 12.17 17.29 -19.66
C HIS A 919 12.46 15.84 -20.05
N VAL A 920 11.66 14.88 -19.57
CA VAL A 920 11.81 13.46 -19.93
C VAL A 920 11.65 13.26 -21.43
N ASP A 921 10.63 13.86 -22.05
CA ASP A 921 10.39 13.82 -23.49
C ASP A 921 11.56 14.39 -24.29
N SER A 922 12.14 15.51 -23.85
CA SER A 922 13.29 16.13 -24.53
C SER A 922 14.57 15.28 -24.43
N ASN A 923 14.65 14.39 -23.45
CA ASN A 923 15.76 13.46 -23.24
C ASN A 923 15.45 12.03 -23.69
N THR A 924 14.29 11.81 -24.34
CA THR A 924 13.90 10.54 -24.94
C THR A 924 13.80 10.73 -26.45
N ALA A 925 14.69 10.10 -27.21
CA ALA A 925 14.62 10.14 -28.67
C ALA A 925 13.38 9.38 -29.19
N PRO A 926 12.89 9.68 -30.41
CA PRO A 926 11.72 9.00 -30.97
C PRO A 926 11.84 7.49 -31.12
N ASP A 927 13.07 6.96 -31.18
CA ASP A 927 13.40 5.54 -31.22
C ASP A 927 13.52 4.89 -29.83
N GLY A 928 13.27 5.66 -28.76
CA GLY A 928 13.31 5.20 -27.37
C GLY A 928 14.60 5.51 -26.63
N ALA A 929 15.64 6.06 -27.28
CA ALA A 929 16.93 6.27 -26.62
C ALA A 929 16.85 7.33 -25.54
N GLU A 930 17.31 7.00 -24.33
CA GLU A 930 17.28 7.92 -23.20
C GLU A 930 18.68 8.47 -22.90
N ALA A 931 18.78 9.79 -22.80
CA ALA A 931 20.00 10.49 -22.37
C ALA A 931 20.08 10.70 -20.84
N CYS A 932 19.12 10.14 -20.09
CA CYS A 932 18.94 10.38 -18.65
C CYS A 932 20.18 10.04 -17.82
N ALA A 933 20.84 8.92 -18.14
CA ALA A 933 22.02 8.44 -17.41
C ALA A 933 23.20 9.41 -17.43
N ILE A 934 23.32 10.27 -18.46
CA ILE A 934 24.40 11.28 -18.56
C ILE A 934 24.38 12.25 -17.38
N CYS A 935 23.20 12.53 -16.82
CA CYS A 935 23.02 13.49 -15.74
C CYS A 935 22.66 12.81 -14.41
N HIS A 936 21.98 11.66 -14.47
CA HIS A 936 21.33 11.03 -13.32
C HIS A 936 21.95 9.71 -12.85
N ALA A 937 22.96 9.19 -13.55
CA ALA A 937 23.65 7.97 -13.11
C ALA A 937 24.43 8.20 -11.78
N PRO A 938 24.76 7.12 -11.06
CA PRO A 938 25.60 7.18 -9.86
C PRO A 938 26.88 7.98 -10.06
N GLY A 939 27.08 9.01 -9.23
CA GLY A 939 28.27 9.86 -9.26
C GLY A 939 28.22 11.02 -10.26
N GLU A 940 27.17 11.12 -11.08
CA GLU A 940 26.93 12.28 -11.94
C GLU A 940 26.38 13.47 -11.13
N PHE A 941 26.43 14.66 -11.73
CA PHE A 941 26.10 15.91 -11.02
C PHE A 941 24.66 15.99 -10.48
N ALA A 942 23.72 15.20 -11.02
CA ALA A 942 22.35 15.09 -10.57
C ALA A 942 21.96 13.63 -10.32
N ASP A 943 22.89 12.83 -9.77
CA ASP A 943 22.66 11.46 -9.30
C ASP A 943 21.32 11.29 -8.56
N VAL A 944 20.55 10.25 -8.89
CA VAL A 944 19.19 10.05 -8.36
C VAL A 944 19.17 9.90 -6.84
N LEU A 945 19.97 8.99 -6.27
CA LEU A 945 19.91 8.78 -4.82
C LEU A 945 20.44 9.99 -4.07
N SER A 946 21.54 10.61 -4.49
CA SER A 946 22.03 11.84 -3.86
C SER A 946 20.99 12.95 -3.95
N SER A 947 20.32 13.09 -5.09
CA SER A 947 19.26 14.08 -5.30
C SER A 947 18.02 13.83 -4.43
N HIS A 948 17.65 12.56 -4.21
CA HIS A 948 16.53 12.18 -3.36
C HIS A 948 16.90 12.19 -1.87
N ALA A 949 18.07 11.67 -1.48
CA ALA A 949 18.56 11.61 -0.11
C ALA A 949 18.80 13.01 0.46
N ALA A 950 19.42 13.92 -0.30
CA ALA A 950 19.57 15.30 0.17
C ALA A 950 18.27 16.13 0.06
N ARG A 951 17.17 15.54 -0.47
CA ARG A 951 15.79 16.03 -0.29
C ARG A 951 15.01 15.28 0.80
N ALA A 952 15.52 14.13 1.24
CA ALA A 952 15.10 13.32 2.39
C ALA A 952 15.71 13.86 3.70
N GLU A 953 16.02 15.16 3.72
CA GLU A 953 16.39 15.89 4.92
C GLU A 953 15.18 16.77 5.26
N PRO A 954 14.69 16.77 6.51
CA PRO A 954 13.27 16.87 6.78
C PRO A 954 12.86 18.31 7.07
N ARG A 955 11.70 18.69 6.52
CA ARG A 955 10.97 19.88 6.97
C ARG A 955 10.40 19.69 8.37
#